data_AF-A0A6E8VAG6-F1
#
_entry.id   AF-A0A6E8VAG6-F1
#
_cell.length_a   1.000
_cell.length_b   1.000
_cell.length_c   1.000
_cell.angle_alpha   90.00
_cell.angle_beta   90.00
_cell.angle_gamma   90.00
#
_symmetry.space_group_name_H-M   'P 1'
#
loop_
_entity.id
_entity.type
_entity.pdbx_description
1 polymer ?
#
loop_
_entity_poly.entity_id
_entity_poly.type
_entity_poly.pdbx_seq_one_letter_code
_entity_poly.pdbx_strand_id
1 'polypeptide(L)'
;MEEAKLASLLSNVRKSNDKGAIYRNLVAIRANFVTSDGGIKLFTAQDGINVLVELLSKPYEKVIEVVLSILGNCCTKKECCKQAFECGILKPLISIISNIPNPSIQCRGCRLLGNLAQHEPISYKIARDNGNTAYALSTILNESDNKAVLIMVIRAIRQLWREKSLRTTLMEQGCIGKIAYLLVRYAQIDSETESPPAPDIKLSPTGSSSGGSSSSCNHDEEKVVLKHWHAPDRMVTKEKFNNIVRNMEHSQLCDIVGYQVIQNYRWKDRPDFRLPESDETGKLFESALKCLQMITTTVVQQVIEEIYGEAGAGLHCLVYLCGETSPFRALSLKVVSNLAANPDAIDRLTECGVIKMAADLIMYANLDESEKRYCINMMCLLTKEACNRGHIRRSGALQSFMKIAKQSHEKREQAMILYALYQYRFDSLSNEILLSNGLVSFLVRILNGIIEDREVAHIRHDEEESERVSHASVFSKRRATFAKAGKMRRSDLLFHYKSGNGYHQKQQQQQQQQLLLLQQPHHTAAKQSKLDPYCSAPESPDSGSSGYASTSYGTVRSPSTSVGSSPPRLPEDEAFEDDTEVYSPVCSDHEQEDESSGGSGEPTGEQMAGSEAREQNEQAEEEEEADPVVDGAEETNDFDMVAYLIEDSSNAKWLDAAEELEEDSTGLKATKTTTSHHAEDCIDDNEMFKIELEIATAKTFERYPMQPTLTLLWSVSKSFPAMEFVQADTLETLLKICKHAKKPRGRAFQTLANILKHVNHFLPLLKQDFVFRLHEMKTPYPAHGARCWSCDEMRTACNDLMALFGSVGETGYGQGEIAHILRTGERDLKLRVAIIVLFVVRDTRLLHKLLFDMKVLEMVMDFILDEGTNGQQQQQQHRLNGIACSAITRLAQNLSIVGEEEDTGTPSEKLEEKEFDNTVTICDESATSVDEKVTFRVRSSPTAPPEAVLVSKALLVEGSEVFRRMFEADHFIESKNNEVHLHEPISADGLRYFFYLVRLQTLNKLTGMAPPPKVIEASLDALSLAQKYLLPTVEKPVMNIIKTLLNDDCVLNVFEWSLKNYNQELLVASTYYFLYSDISGAAKCKLYRAANRSCYRDEWRRLLTETILYRVQPNAEL
;
A
#
# COMPACT_ATOMS: atom_id res chain seq x y z
N MET A 1 -70.34 2.46 24.52
CA MET A 1 -70.94 1.28 25.22
C MET A 1 -69.86 0.48 25.96
N GLU A 2 -68.77 0.12 25.30
CA GLU A 2 -67.73 -0.78 25.86
C GLU A 2 -67.01 -0.21 27.08
N GLU A 3 -66.74 1.09 27.12
CA GLU A 3 -66.12 1.75 28.28
C GLU A 3 -66.95 1.59 29.58
N ALA A 4 -68.27 1.79 29.52
CA ALA A 4 -69.15 1.57 30.68
C ALA A 4 -69.20 0.09 31.12
N LYS A 5 -69.09 -0.85 30.16
CA LYS A 5 -68.96 -2.30 30.42
C LYS A 5 -67.63 -2.60 31.12
N LEU A 6 -66.53 -1.98 30.68
CA LEU A 6 -65.20 -2.08 31.30
C LEU A 6 -65.16 -1.49 32.71
N ALA A 7 -65.65 -0.27 32.90
CA ALA A 7 -65.72 0.38 34.22
C ALA A 7 -66.58 -0.43 35.21
N SER A 8 -67.67 -1.05 34.74
CA SER A 8 -68.46 -2.01 35.53
C SER A 8 -67.64 -3.24 35.94
N LEU A 9 -66.93 -3.87 35.00
CA LEU A 9 -66.05 -5.02 35.29
C LEU A 9 -64.95 -4.66 36.30
N LEU A 10 -64.27 -3.52 36.13
CA LEU A 10 -63.24 -3.02 37.05
C LEU A 10 -63.81 -2.68 38.44
N SER A 11 -64.98 -2.03 38.51
CA SER A 11 -65.71 -1.76 39.77
C SER A 11 -66.06 -3.06 40.51
N ASN A 12 -66.54 -4.07 39.79
CA ASN A 12 -66.84 -5.39 40.36
C ASN A 12 -65.58 -6.15 40.82
N VAL A 13 -64.46 -5.98 40.13
CA VAL A 13 -63.15 -6.53 40.52
C VAL A 13 -62.60 -5.84 41.77
N ARG A 14 -62.70 -4.50 41.89
CA ARG A 14 -62.21 -3.75 43.05
C ARG A 14 -63.09 -3.95 44.31
N LYS A 15 -64.40 -4.20 44.15
CA LYS A 15 -65.38 -4.33 45.27
C LYS A 15 -65.67 -5.76 45.72
N SER A 16 -65.45 -6.78 44.88
CA SER A 16 -65.77 -8.17 45.25
C SER A 16 -64.70 -8.80 46.13
N ASN A 17 -65.14 -9.57 47.13
CA ASN A 17 -64.29 -10.51 47.88
C ASN A 17 -64.46 -11.98 47.40
N ASP A 18 -65.41 -12.26 46.50
CA ASP A 18 -65.55 -13.59 45.90
C ASP A 18 -64.48 -13.82 44.82
N LYS A 19 -63.59 -14.78 45.10
CA LYS A 19 -62.54 -15.28 44.20
C LYS A 19 -63.10 -15.73 42.83
N GLY A 20 -64.32 -16.29 42.79
CA GLY A 20 -64.99 -16.73 41.56
C GLY A 20 -65.52 -15.60 40.70
N ALA A 21 -66.08 -14.55 41.30
CA ALA A 21 -66.50 -13.33 40.62
C ALA A 21 -65.30 -12.51 40.11
N ILE A 22 -64.25 -12.34 40.92
CA ILE A 22 -63.01 -11.67 40.50
C ILE A 22 -62.43 -12.39 39.27
N TYR A 23 -62.26 -13.72 39.34
CA TYR A 23 -61.75 -14.52 38.22
C TYR A 23 -62.60 -14.37 36.94
N ARG A 24 -63.93 -14.50 37.04
CA ARG A 24 -64.83 -14.35 35.88
C ARG A 24 -64.74 -12.96 35.23
N ASN A 25 -64.71 -11.90 36.03
CA ASN A 25 -64.59 -10.54 35.53
C ASN A 25 -63.22 -10.29 34.87
N LEU A 26 -62.13 -10.82 35.44
CA LEU A 26 -60.79 -10.73 34.85
C LEU A 26 -60.67 -11.51 33.53
N VAL A 27 -61.28 -12.69 33.43
CA VAL A 27 -61.33 -13.44 32.15
C VAL A 27 -62.13 -12.67 31.10
N ALA A 28 -63.24 -12.03 31.48
CA ALA A 28 -64.01 -11.15 30.60
C ALA A 28 -63.22 -9.91 30.16
N ILE A 29 -62.45 -9.27 31.06
CA ILE A 29 -61.52 -8.19 30.73
C ILE A 29 -60.50 -8.67 29.70
N ARG A 30 -59.76 -9.75 30.00
CA ARG A 30 -58.70 -10.30 29.14
C ARG A 30 -59.18 -10.57 27.71
N ALA A 31 -60.35 -11.20 27.56
CA ALA A 31 -60.86 -11.63 26.26
C ALA A 31 -61.40 -10.47 25.39
N ASN A 32 -62.03 -9.46 26.02
CA ASN A 32 -62.75 -8.41 25.28
C ASN A 32 -61.96 -7.09 25.16
N PHE A 33 -60.99 -6.83 26.05
CA PHE A 33 -60.34 -5.51 26.17
C PHE A 33 -58.80 -5.56 26.11
N VAL A 34 -58.18 -6.74 26.14
CA VAL A 34 -56.71 -6.88 26.20
C VAL A 34 -56.15 -7.74 25.07
N THR A 35 -56.87 -7.68 23.94
CA THR A 35 -56.64 -8.36 22.67
C THR A 35 -56.45 -7.38 21.51
N SER A 36 -56.72 -6.08 21.71
CA SER A 36 -56.56 -5.02 20.72
C SER A 36 -55.98 -3.74 21.35
N ASP A 37 -55.26 -2.95 20.56
CA ASP A 37 -54.63 -1.70 21.00
C ASP A 37 -55.65 -0.66 21.50
N GLY A 38 -56.82 -0.57 20.85
CA GLY A 38 -57.92 0.30 21.31
C GLY A 38 -58.46 -0.13 22.67
N GLY A 39 -58.63 -1.43 22.89
CA GLY A 39 -59.03 -1.98 24.18
C GLY A 39 -58.00 -1.71 25.28
N ILE A 40 -56.71 -1.87 24.97
CA ILE A 40 -55.60 -1.59 25.90
C ILE A 40 -55.59 -0.10 26.27
N LYS A 41 -55.76 0.83 25.31
CA LYS A 41 -55.85 2.28 25.60
C LYS A 41 -57.01 2.61 26.54
N LEU A 42 -58.20 2.04 26.31
CA LEU A 42 -59.36 2.19 27.21
C LEU A 42 -59.11 1.58 28.60
N PHE A 43 -58.41 0.45 28.66
CA PHE A 43 -58.03 -0.22 29.91
C PHE A 43 -57.07 0.62 30.77
N THR A 44 -56.06 1.22 30.14
CA THR A 44 -55.09 2.15 30.75
C THR A 44 -55.79 3.41 31.27
N ALA A 45 -56.68 4.01 30.47
CA ALA A 45 -57.39 5.24 30.83
C ALA A 45 -58.36 5.08 32.02
N GLN A 46 -58.91 3.89 32.23
CA GLN A 46 -59.87 3.59 33.31
C GLN A 46 -59.18 3.06 34.60
N ASP A 47 -57.92 3.46 34.86
CA ASP A 47 -57.09 3.01 36.00
C ASP A 47 -56.92 1.47 36.11
N GLY A 48 -57.11 0.75 35.00
CA GLY A 48 -57.16 -0.71 35.00
C GLY A 48 -55.84 -1.36 35.42
N ILE A 49 -54.70 -0.76 35.06
CA ILE A 49 -53.37 -1.28 35.41
C ILE A 49 -53.14 -1.26 36.92
N ASN A 50 -53.51 -0.16 37.60
CA ASN A 50 -53.40 -0.01 39.05
C ASN A 50 -54.23 -1.08 39.80
N VAL A 51 -55.50 -1.26 39.39
CA VAL A 51 -56.40 -2.31 39.93
C VAL A 51 -55.77 -3.70 39.81
N LEU A 52 -55.02 -3.97 38.74
CA LEU A 52 -54.35 -5.25 38.56
C LEU A 52 -53.06 -5.39 39.40
N VAL A 53 -52.30 -4.31 39.60
CA VAL A 53 -51.13 -4.32 40.48
C VAL A 53 -51.54 -4.51 41.94
N GLU A 54 -52.64 -3.89 42.41
CA GLU A 54 -53.25 -4.16 43.73
C GLU A 54 -53.58 -5.66 43.92
N LEU A 55 -54.02 -6.36 42.88
CA LEU A 55 -54.40 -7.77 42.94
C LEU A 55 -53.22 -8.75 42.96
N LEU A 56 -52.04 -8.37 42.45
CA LEU A 56 -50.84 -9.22 42.55
C LEU A 56 -50.47 -9.50 44.02
N SER A 57 -50.79 -8.57 44.93
CA SER A 57 -50.56 -8.73 46.38
C SER A 57 -51.53 -9.71 47.08
N LYS A 58 -52.47 -10.35 46.36
CA LYS A 58 -53.48 -11.27 46.95
C LYS A 58 -53.14 -12.74 46.64
N PRO A 59 -53.06 -13.63 47.66
CA PRO A 59 -52.60 -15.02 47.49
C PRO A 59 -53.69 -15.92 46.88
N TYR A 60 -53.91 -15.82 45.56
CA TYR A 60 -54.77 -16.74 44.82
C TYR A 60 -54.31 -16.92 43.37
N GLU A 61 -53.61 -18.04 43.13
CA GLU A 61 -52.94 -18.39 41.87
C GLU A 61 -53.81 -18.18 40.62
N LYS A 62 -55.07 -18.66 40.59
CA LYS A 62 -55.94 -18.54 39.42
C LYS A 62 -56.29 -17.08 39.07
N VAL A 63 -56.25 -16.16 40.05
CA VAL A 63 -56.36 -14.72 39.78
C VAL A 63 -55.01 -14.17 39.34
N ILE A 64 -53.91 -14.47 40.04
CA ILE A 64 -52.55 -14.05 39.68
C ILE A 64 -52.21 -14.41 38.23
N GLU A 65 -52.51 -15.63 37.79
CA GLU A 65 -52.28 -16.11 36.41
C GLU A 65 -53.00 -15.23 35.37
N VAL A 66 -54.28 -14.89 35.60
CA VAL A 66 -55.06 -14.04 34.68
C VAL A 66 -54.61 -12.58 34.75
N VAL A 67 -54.26 -12.08 35.95
CA VAL A 67 -53.70 -10.73 36.16
C VAL A 67 -52.38 -10.57 35.40
N LEU A 68 -51.43 -11.50 35.54
CA LEU A 68 -50.18 -11.53 34.78
C LEU A 68 -50.41 -11.74 33.28
N SER A 69 -51.45 -12.49 32.91
CA SER A 69 -51.85 -12.67 31.51
C SER A 69 -52.32 -11.36 30.87
N ILE A 70 -53.07 -10.53 31.61
CA ILE A 70 -53.53 -9.21 31.17
C ILE A 70 -52.35 -8.23 31.15
N LEU A 71 -51.66 -8.05 32.28
CA LEU A 71 -50.56 -7.10 32.41
C LEU A 71 -49.44 -7.38 31.39
N GLY A 72 -49.12 -8.65 31.13
CA GLY A 72 -48.15 -9.04 30.11
C GLY A 72 -48.58 -8.76 28.66
N ASN A 73 -49.89 -8.55 28.40
CA ASN A 73 -50.38 -8.04 27.12
C ASN A 73 -50.33 -6.50 27.10
N CYS A 74 -50.82 -5.82 28.15
CA CYS A 74 -50.77 -4.35 28.26
C CYS A 74 -49.33 -3.82 28.14
N CYS A 75 -48.40 -4.42 28.89
CA CYS A 75 -46.97 -4.05 28.92
C CYS A 75 -46.20 -4.46 27.65
N THR A 76 -46.89 -4.75 26.54
CA THR A 76 -46.26 -4.65 25.20
C THR A 76 -46.12 -3.18 24.76
N LYS A 77 -46.83 -2.25 25.40
CA LYS A 77 -46.83 -0.81 25.07
C LYS A 77 -46.14 0.01 26.17
N LYS A 78 -45.23 0.90 25.76
CA LYS A 78 -44.36 1.72 26.63
C LYS A 78 -45.08 2.44 27.77
N GLU A 79 -46.23 3.05 27.46
CA GLU A 79 -47.02 3.82 28.44
C GLU A 79 -47.68 2.92 29.51
N CYS A 80 -48.08 1.70 29.14
CA CYS A 80 -48.59 0.72 30.10
C CYS A 80 -47.50 0.26 31.08
N CYS A 81 -46.26 0.13 30.59
CA CYS A 81 -45.10 -0.20 31.42
C CYS A 81 -44.78 0.90 32.43
N LYS A 82 -44.87 2.18 32.02
CA LYS A 82 -44.71 3.34 32.91
C LYS A 82 -45.75 3.32 34.04
N GLN A 83 -47.04 3.24 33.70
CA GLN A 83 -48.11 3.21 34.70
C GLN A 83 -47.97 2.01 35.65
N ALA A 84 -47.60 0.82 35.15
CA ALA A 84 -47.36 -0.35 35.98
C ALA A 84 -46.17 -0.14 36.95
N PHE A 85 -45.10 0.49 36.48
CA PHE A 85 -43.93 0.85 37.29
C PHE A 85 -44.25 1.88 38.37
N GLU A 86 -45.01 2.93 38.02
CA GLU A 86 -45.52 3.96 38.95
C GLU A 86 -46.45 3.36 40.02
N CYS A 87 -47.28 2.37 39.66
CA CYS A 87 -48.08 1.57 40.59
C CYS A 87 -47.24 0.60 41.45
N GLY A 88 -45.91 0.54 41.29
CA GLY A 88 -45.01 -0.25 42.13
C GLY A 88 -44.91 -1.75 41.79
N ILE A 89 -45.26 -2.16 40.57
CA ILE A 89 -45.41 -3.57 40.17
C ILE A 89 -44.21 -4.50 40.47
N LEU A 90 -42.98 -3.97 40.50
CA LEU A 90 -41.76 -4.78 40.56
C LEU A 90 -41.71 -5.66 41.82
N LYS A 91 -42.05 -5.13 43.00
CA LYS A 91 -41.95 -5.90 44.26
C LYS A 91 -42.94 -7.08 44.32
N PRO A 92 -44.24 -6.91 44.02
CA PRO A 92 -45.16 -8.05 43.85
C PRO A 92 -44.72 -9.02 42.77
N LEU A 93 -44.27 -8.52 41.60
CA LEU A 93 -43.90 -9.36 40.46
C LEU A 93 -42.70 -10.27 40.75
N ILE A 94 -41.60 -9.72 41.26
CA ILE A 94 -40.40 -10.49 41.61
C ILE A 94 -40.72 -11.51 42.72
N SER A 95 -41.53 -11.11 43.72
CA SER A 95 -41.98 -12.02 44.78
C SER A 95 -42.80 -13.19 44.25
N ILE A 96 -43.74 -12.95 43.32
CA ILE A 96 -44.54 -14.02 42.68
C ILE A 96 -43.65 -14.97 41.87
N ILE A 97 -42.73 -14.43 41.07
CA ILE A 97 -41.80 -15.22 40.25
C ILE A 97 -40.93 -16.13 41.14
N SER A 98 -40.40 -15.58 42.24
CA SER A 98 -39.50 -16.30 43.15
C SER A 98 -40.17 -17.31 44.07
N ASN A 99 -41.44 -17.12 44.45
CA ASN A 99 -42.08 -17.90 45.53
C ASN A 99 -43.22 -18.82 45.07
N ILE A 100 -43.64 -18.76 43.80
CA ILE A 100 -44.73 -19.59 43.27
C ILE A 100 -44.19 -20.49 42.15
N PRO A 101 -43.78 -21.75 42.42
CA PRO A 101 -43.24 -22.71 41.45
C PRO A 101 -44.33 -23.33 40.55
N ASN A 102 -45.25 -22.50 40.04
CA ASN A 102 -46.28 -22.88 39.09
C ASN A 102 -45.83 -22.43 37.68
N PRO A 103 -45.54 -23.35 36.74
CA PRO A 103 -45.06 -22.99 35.40
C PRO A 103 -45.96 -22.00 34.64
N SER A 104 -47.27 -22.07 34.83
CA SER A 104 -48.23 -21.16 34.20
C SER A 104 -48.08 -19.72 34.72
N ILE A 105 -47.73 -19.56 36.00
CA ILE A 105 -47.49 -18.27 36.64
C ILE A 105 -46.09 -17.76 36.33
N GLN A 106 -45.05 -18.60 36.47
CA GLN A 106 -43.66 -18.23 36.17
C GLN A 106 -43.48 -17.81 34.71
N CYS A 107 -44.02 -18.58 33.74
CA CYS A 107 -44.00 -18.22 32.32
C CYS A 107 -44.59 -16.81 32.07
N ARG A 108 -45.73 -16.48 32.68
CA ARG A 108 -46.38 -15.16 32.51
C ARG A 108 -45.67 -14.05 33.29
N GLY A 109 -45.11 -14.36 34.46
CA GLY A 109 -44.30 -13.46 35.28
C GLY A 109 -43.02 -13.06 34.56
N CYS A 110 -42.24 -14.02 34.08
CA CYS A 110 -41.03 -13.77 33.29
C CYS A 110 -41.35 -13.06 31.96
N ARG A 111 -42.48 -13.39 31.28
CA ARG A 111 -42.95 -12.63 30.11
C ARG A 111 -43.18 -11.15 30.44
N LEU A 112 -43.85 -10.87 31.56
CA LEU A 112 -44.13 -9.50 32.00
C LEU A 112 -42.87 -8.76 32.45
N LEU A 113 -41.99 -9.42 33.21
CA LEU A 113 -40.70 -8.86 33.63
C LEU A 113 -39.81 -8.52 32.42
N GLY A 114 -39.68 -9.45 31.47
CA GLY A 114 -38.95 -9.25 30.20
C GLY A 114 -39.65 -8.30 29.21
N ASN A 115 -40.87 -7.86 29.49
CA ASN A 115 -41.54 -6.78 28.78
C ASN A 115 -41.27 -5.42 29.45
N LEU A 116 -41.42 -5.33 30.77
CA LEU A 116 -41.05 -4.15 31.57
C LEU A 116 -39.57 -3.77 31.41
N ALA A 117 -38.68 -4.77 31.35
CA ALA A 117 -37.23 -4.61 31.18
C ALA A 117 -36.78 -4.12 29.78
N GLN A 118 -37.71 -3.89 28.84
CA GLN A 118 -37.40 -3.23 27.56
C GLN A 118 -37.39 -1.69 27.67
N HIS A 119 -37.59 -1.15 28.87
CA HIS A 119 -37.55 0.28 29.11
C HIS A 119 -36.52 0.62 30.19
N GLU A 120 -35.50 1.36 29.76
CA GLU A 120 -34.28 1.70 30.52
C GLU A 120 -34.52 2.22 31.96
N PRO A 121 -35.50 3.11 32.25
CA PRO A 121 -35.75 3.52 33.64
C PRO A 121 -36.22 2.38 34.55
N ILE A 122 -36.87 1.36 33.98
CA ILE A 122 -37.39 0.20 34.69
C ILE A 122 -36.30 -0.86 34.85
N SER A 123 -35.54 -1.16 33.80
CA SER A 123 -34.40 -2.08 33.88
C SER A 123 -33.33 -1.58 34.86
N TYR A 124 -33.00 -0.28 34.83
CA TYR A 124 -32.08 0.34 35.78
C TYR A 124 -32.58 0.22 37.23
N LYS A 125 -33.89 0.42 37.47
CA LYS A 125 -34.45 0.24 38.81
C LYS A 125 -34.49 -1.22 39.27
N ILE A 126 -34.72 -2.18 38.37
CA ILE A 126 -34.57 -3.61 38.64
C ILE A 126 -33.12 -3.94 38.99
N ALA A 127 -32.15 -3.36 38.27
CA ALA A 127 -30.73 -3.61 38.45
C ALA A 127 -30.09 -2.93 39.67
N ARG A 128 -30.76 -1.92 40.25
CA ARG A 128 -30.40 -1.36 41.56
C ARG A 128 -30.83 -2.26 42.73
N ASP A 129 -31.94 -3.00 42.56
CA ASP A 129 -32.48 -3.94 43.56
C ASP A 129 -32.24 -5.40 43.07
N ASN A 130 -31.07 -5.66 42.49
CA ASN A 130 -30.78 -6.81 41.62
C ASN A 130 -30.87 -8.18 42.30
N GLY A 131 -30.37 -8.35 43.53
CA GLY A 131 -30.10 -9.66 44.14
C GLY A 131 -31.29 -10.64 44.12
N ASN A 132 -32.47 -10.19 44.53
CA ASN A 132 -33.69 -11.01 44.50
C ASN A 132 -34.14 -11.33 43.06
N THR A 133 -33.91 -10.42 42.12
CA THR A 133 -34.27 -10.63 40.70
C THR A 133 -33.34 -11.64 40.04
N ALA A 134 -32.02 -11.49 40.26
CA ALA A 134 -31.02 -12.44 39.78
C ALA A 134 -31.33 -13.85 40.34
N TYR A 135 -31.45 -13.97 41.66
CA TYR A 135 -31.77 -15.23 42.33
C TYR A 135 -33.03 -15.90 41.76
N ALA A 136 -34.13 -15.15 41.61
CA ALA A 136 -35.38 -15.68 41.07
C ALA A 136 -35.27 -16.16 39.61
N LEU A 137 -34.54 -15.43 38.76
CA LEU A 137 -34.29 -15.83 37.37
C LEU A 137 -33.37 -17.06 37.29
N SER A 138 -32.28 -17.08 38.05
CA SER A 138 -31.32 -18.18 38.10
C SER A 138 -31.92 -19.46 38.68
N THR A 139 -32.79 -19.36 39.69
CA THR A 139 -33.52 -20.49 40.27
C THR A 139 -34.44 -21.12 39.21
N ILE A 140 -35.26 -20.32 38.53
CA ILE A 140 -36.16 -20.79 37.47
C ILE A 140 -35.40 -21.40 36.29
N LEU A 141 -34.31 -20.75 35.86
CA LEU A 141 -33.43 -21.26 34.80
C LEU A 141 -32.77 -22.60 35.19
N ASN A 142 -32.53 -22.83 36.49
CA ASN A 142 -31.89 -24.05 36.97
C ASN A 142 -32.86 -25.20 37.22
N GLU A 143 -34.04 -24.93 37.78
CA GLU A 143 -35.00 -25.93 38.28
C GLU A 143 -36.11 -26.30 37.29
N SER A 144 -36.39 -25.48 36.26
CA SER A 144 -37.54 -25.70 35.38
C SER A 144 -37.21 -26.52 34.13
N ASP A 145 -37.80 -27.71 34.00
CA ASP A 145 -37.82 -28.47 32.73
C ASP A 145 -38.91 -27.97 31.75
N ASN A 146 -39.73 -26.99 32.13
CA ASN A 146 -40.80 -26.49 31.27
C ASN A 146 -40.26 -25.54 30.19
N LYS A 147 -40.20 -26.01 28.94
CA LYS A 147 -39.70 -25.23 27.79
C LYS A 147 -40.29 -23.82 27.68
N ALA A 148 -41.59 -23.63 27.91
CA ALA A 148 -42.23 -22.31 27.82
C ALA A 148 -41.78 -21.36 28.95
N VAL A 149 -41.56 -21.87 30.17
CA VAL A 149 -40.93 -21.11 31.26
C VAL A 149 -39.49 -20.75 30.90
N LEU A 150 -38.70 -21.73 30.41
CA LEU A 150 -37.31 -21.51 30.00
C LEU A 150 -37.18 -20.44 28.90
N ILE A 151 -38.02 -20.50 27.85
CA ILE A 151 -38.05 -19.50 26.78
C ILE A 151 -38.30 -18.09 27.36
N MET A 152 -39.19 -17.95 28.35
CA MET A 152 -39.53 -16.66 28.97
C MET A 152 -38.52 -16.17 30.00
N VAL A 153 -37.88 -17.05 30.79
CA VAL A 153 -36.83 -16.64 31.74
C VAL A 153 -35.57 -16.20 31.00
N ILE A 154 -35.19 -16.92 29.94
CA ILE A 154 -34.08 -16.56 29.04
C ILE A 154 -34.37 -15.23 28.32
N ARG A 155 -35.60 -15.01 27.85
CA ARG A 155 -36.04 -13.71 27.30
C ARG A 155 -35.88 -12.58 28.33
N ALA A 156 -36.23 -12.80 29.60
CA ALA A 156 -36.08 -11.78 30.65
C ALA A 156 -34.61 -11.49 30.96
N ILE A 157 -33.79 -12.53 31.15
CA ILE A 157 -32.32 -12.42 31.34
C ILE A 157 -31.69 -11.62 30.20
N ARG A 158 -32.02 -11.92 28.94
CA ARG A 158 -31.50 -11.21 27.76
C ARG A 158 -31.75 -9.70 27.79
N GLN A 159 -32.95 -9.24 28.17
CA GLN A 159 -33.23 -7.80 28.21
C GLN A 159 -32.49 -7.12 29.37
N LEU A 160 -32.40 -7.81 30.51
CA LEU A 160 -31.74 -7.32 31.72
C LEU A 160 -30.19 -7.35 31.64
N TRP A 161 -29.60 -8.09 30.70
CA TRP A 161 -28.15 -8.22 30.53
C TRP A 161 -27.39 -6.91 30.23
N ARG A 162 -28.12 -5.91 29.70
CA ARG A 162 -27.58 -4.56 29.45
C ARG A 162 -27.10 -3.89 30.74
N GLU A 163 -27.77 -4.16 31.86
CA GLU A 163 -27.54 -3.54 33.16
C GLU A 163 -26.30 -4.14 33.87
N LYS A 164 -25.22 -3.35 34.01
CA LYS A 164 -23.92 -3.84 34.49
C LYS A 164 -23.98 -4.56 35.85
N SER A 165 -24.70 -4.02 36.84
CA SER A 165 -24.81 -4.61 38.19
C SER A 165 -25.56 -5.94 38.22
N LEU A 166 -26.65 -6.05 37.45
CA LEU A 166 -27.45 -7.26 37.37
C LEU A 166 -26.77 -8.34 36.52
N ARG A 167 -26.05 -7.93 35.46
CA ARG A 167 -25.18 -8.83 34.68
C ARG A 167 -24.17 -9.54 35.57
N THR A 168 -23.42 -8.82 36.40
CA THR A 168 -22.42 -9.42 37.30
C THR A 168 -23.05 -10.50 38.20
N THR A 169 -24.17 -10.20 38.86
CA THR A 169 -24.84 -11.17 39.74
C THR A 169 -25.46 -12.37 39.00
N LEU A 170 -25.86 -12.22 37.74
CA LEU A 170 -26.30 -13.34 36.90
C LEU A 170 -25.12 -14.23 36.46
N MET A 171 -23.93 -13.64 36.24
CA MET A 171 -22.69 -14.38 35.97
C MET A 171 -22.21 -15.13 37.22
N GLU A 172 -22.21 -14.50 38.40
CA GLU A 172 -21.91 -15.13 39.70
C GLU A 172 -22.82 -16.34 40.01
N GLN A 173 -23.99 -16.41 39.38
CA GLN A 173 -24.98 -17.49 39.53
C GLN A 173 -24.98 -18.51 38.37
N GLY A 174 -23.97 -18.48 37.49
CA GLY A 174 -23.74 -19.49 36.44
C GLY A 174 -24.80 -19.50 35.33
N CYS A 175 -25.45 -18.37 35.06
CA CYS A 175 -26.54 -18.29 34.09
C CYS A 175 -26.10 -18.60 32.66
N ILE A 176 -24.87 -18.25 32.27
CA ILE A 176 -24.40 -18.44 30.90
C ILE A 176 -24.19 -19.94 30.66
N GLY A 177 -23.53 -20.62 31.60
CA GLY A 177 -23.26 -22.05 31.56
C GLY A 177 -24.55 -22.86 31.54
N LYS A 178 -25.57 -22.45 32.30
CA LYS A 178 -26.88 -23.10 32.24
C LYS A 178 -27.60 -22.87 30.90
N ILE A 179 -27.49 -21.70 30.28
CA ILE A 179 -28.07 -21.43 28.94
C ILE A 179 -27.34 -22.24 27.85
N ALA A 180 -26.01 -22.32 27.90
CA ALA A 180 -25.22 -23.15 27.00
C ALA A 180 -25.53 -24.65 27.19
N TYR A 181 -25.60 -25.12 28.44
CA TYR A 181 -26.01 -26.49 28.78
C TYR A 181 -27.42 -26.84 28.28
N LEU A 182 -28.37 -25.90 28.27
CA LEU A 182 -29.71 -26.15 27.72
C LEU A 182 -29.69 -26.38 26.19
N LEU A 183 -28.80 -25.74 25.44
CA LEU A 183 -28.58 -26.08 24.02
C LEU A 183 -27.99 -27.49 23.91
N VAL A 184 -26.93 -27.78 24.67
CA VAL A 184 -26.22 -29.08 24.67
C VAL A 184 -27.17 -30.23 25.02
N ARG A 185 -27.88 -30.17 26.15
CA ARG A 185 -28.82 -31.19 26.66
C ARG A 185 -29.92 -31.55 25.66
N TYR A 186 -30.38 -30.59 24.84
CA TYR A 186 -31.44 -30.82 23.87
C TYR A 186 -30.93 -31.03 22.43
N ALA A 187 -29.63 -30.87 22.18
CA ALA A 187 -28.97 -31.21 20.92
C ALA A 187 -28.26 -32.57 20.98
N GLN A 188 -27.78 -33.00 22.14
CA GLN A 188 -27.03 -34.24 22.27
C GLN A 188 -27.86 -35.50 21.96
N ILE A 189 -27.16 -36.56 21.58
CA ILE A 189 -27.70 -37.92 21.47
C ILE A 189 -27.21 -38.71 22.68
N ASP A 190 -28.13 -39.09 23.57
CA ASP A 190 -27.83 -39.92 24.73
C ASP A 190 -27.30 -41.29 24.29
N SER A 191 -26.18 -41.73 24.88
CA SER A 191 -25.47 -42.97 24.50
C SER A 191 -25.93 -44.20 25.30
N GLU A 192 -27.10 -44.14 25.93
CA GLU A 192 -27.68 -45.26 26.68
C GLU A 192 -28.50 -46.19 25.78
N THR A 193 -27.90 -47.31 25.40
CA THR A 193 -28.64 -48.46 24.88
C THR A 193 -29.53 -49.05 25.99
N GLU A 194 -30.83 -49.14 25.74
CA GLU A 194 -31.79 -49.81 26.65
C GLU A 194 -31.30 -51.21 27.04
N SER A 195 -31.07 -51.44 28.33
CA SER A 195 -30.93 -52.79 28.89
C SER A 195 -31.49 -52.84 30.32
N PRO A 196 -32.31 -53.84 30.68
CA PRO A 196 -33.05 -53.85 31.94
C PRO A 196 -32.17 -54.30 33.13
N PRO A 197 -32.49 -53.86 34.36
CA PRO A 197 -31.67 -54.15 35.54
C PRO A 197 -31.77 -55.61 36.00
N ALA A 198 -30.62 -56.17 36.40
CA ALA A 198 -30.48 -57.47 37.06
C ALA A 198 -29.60 -57.32 38.33
N PRO A 199 -29.73 -58.20 39.35
CA PRO A 199 -29.60 -57.77 40.75
C PRO A 199 -28.23 -58.00 41.43
N ASP A 200 -28.15 -57.51 42.68
CA ASP A 200 -27.02 -57.52 43.62
C ASP A 200 -26.19 -58.81 43.72
N ILE A 201 -24.87 -58.65 43.95
CA ILE A 201 -24.06 -59.56 44.77
C ILE A 201 -22.83 -58.82 45.39
N LYS A 202 -22.24 -59.41 46.43
CA LYS A 202 -21.47 -58.70 47.48
C LYS A 202 -19.95 -58.62 47.27
N LEU A 203 -19.42 -57.42 47.52
CA LEU A 203 -18.25 -57.07 48.36
C LEU A 203 -17.05 -58.04 48.56
N SER A 204 -15.85 -57.42 48.43
CA SER A 204 -14.62 -57.65 49.24
C SER A 204 -13.60 -58.71 48.70
N PRO A 205 -12.31 -58.70 49.14
CA PRO A 205 -11.25 -58.13 48.27
C PRO A 205 -9.89 -58.88 48.27
N THR A 206 -8.88 -58.23 47.68
CA THR A 206 -7.42 -58.56 47.67
C THR A 206 -6.94 -59.59 46.63
N GLY A 207 -5.73 -59.37 46.11
CA GLY A 207 -5.08 -60.19 45.08
C GLY A 207 -4.24 -59.30 44.14
N SER A 208 -2.94 -59.59 43.99
CA SER A 208 -2.00 -58.74 43.26
C SER A 208 -1.49 -59.37 41.96
N SER A 209 -1.09 -58.49 41.03
CA SER A 209 -0.10 -58.67 39.95
C SER A 209 -0.38 -59.61 38.77
N SER A 210 -0.14 -59.05 37.57
CA SER A 210 0.27 -59.70 36.30
C SER A 210 -0.72 -60.57 35.52
N GLY A 211 -0.64 -60.49 34.17
CA GLY A 211 -1.12 -61.55 33.26
C GLY A 211 -2.35 -61.20 32.42
N GLY A 212 -2.14 -60.51 31.31
CA GLY A 212 -3.13 -60.04 30.32
C GLY A 212 -4.39 -60.88 30.06
N SER A 213 -5.51 -60.18 29.92
CA SER A 213 -6.71 -60.62 29.21
C SER A 213 -7.04 -59.62 28.10
N SER A 214 -7.27 -60.12 26.88
CA SER A 214 -7.51 -59.30 25.69
C SER A 214 -8.94 -58.78 25.63
N SER A 215 -9.14 -57.48 25.82
CA SER A 215 -10.38 -56.79 25.41
C SER A 215 -10.25 -56.35 23.95
N SER A 216 -10.79 -57.14 23.02
CA SER A 216 -10.78 -56.83 21.59
C SER A 216 -11.83 -55.77 21.22
N CYS A 217 -11.63 -54.55 21.70
CA CYS A 217 -12.26 -53.37 21.11
C CYS A 217 -11.47 -53.00 19.85
N ASN A 218 -12.15 -52.97 18.70
CA ASN A 218 -11.55 -52.43 17.48
C ASN A 218 -11.36 -50.92 17.66
N HIS A 219 -10.16 -50.50 18.07
CA HIS A 219 -9.74 -49.12 17.89
C HIS A 219 -9.64 -48.85 16.39
N ASP A 220 -10.49 -47.95 15.87
CA ASP A 220 -10.19 -47.25 14.63
C ASP A 220 -8.84 -46.55 14.82
N GLU A 221 -7.79 -47.07 14.19
CA GLU A 221 -6.44 -46.52 14.29
C GLU A 221 -6.45 -45.09 13.77
N GLU A 222 -6.43 -44.10 14.67
CA GLU A 222 -6.47 -42.67 14.34
C GLU A 222 -5.35 -42.34 13.35
N LYS A 223 -5.71 -41.93 12.12
CA LYS A 223 -4.76 -41.76 11.01
C LYS A 223 -4.27 -40.33 10.94
N VAL A 224 -2.99 -40.19 10.63
CA VAL A 224 -2.29 -38.91 10.52
C VAL A 224 -1.69 -38.83 9.13
N VAL A 225 -2.00 -37.78 8.39
CA VAL A 225 -1.31 -37.44 7.13
C VAL A 225 -0.02 -36.73 7.48
N LEU A 226 1.12 -37.31 7.11
CA LEU A 226 2.41 -36.63 7.07
C LEU A 226 2.54 -35.87 5.75
N LYS A 227 2.87 -34.58 5.83
CA LYS A 227 3.20 -33.74 4.67
C LYS A 227 4.71 -33.63 4.54
N HIS A 228 5.25 -33.72 3.32
CA HIS A 228 6.69 -33.69 3.06
C HIS A 228 7.05 -32.53 2.12
N TRP A 229 8.29 -32.04 2.15
CA TRP A 229 8.72 -30.89 1.35
C TRP A 229 8.84 -31.22 -0.17
N HIS A 230 9.29 -32.43 -0.53
CA HIS A 230 9.50 -32.85 -1.93
C HIS A 230 8.72 -34.12 -2.33
N ALA A 231 7.81 -34.62 -1.47
CA ALA A 231 7.15 -35.91 -1.67
C ALA A 231 5.64 -35.83 -1.32
N PRO A 232 4.79 -36.68 -1.92
CA PRO A 232 3.35 -36.65 -1.67
C PRO A 232 2.99 -36.97 -0.22
N ASP A 233 1.83 -36.48 0.20
CA ASP A 233 1.22 -36.71 1.51
C ASP A 233 1.08 -38.22 1.82
N ARG A 234 1.53 -38.65 2.99
CA ARG A 234 1.55 -40.07 3.41
C ARG A 234 0.74 -40.29 4.68
N MET A 235 -0.29 -41.12 4.61
CA MET A 235 -0.98 -41.59 5.82
C MET A 235 -0.11 -42.55 6.64
N VAL A 236 -0.10 -42.33 7.96
CA VAL A 236 0.46 -43.22 8.98
C VAL A 236 -0.53 -43.33 10.16
N THR A 237 -0.39 -44.35 11.00
CA THR A 237 -1.15 -44.44 12.26
C THR A 237 -0.60 -43.44 13.29
N LYS A 238 -1.42 -42.99 14.25
CA LYS A 238 -1.00 -42.10 15.35
C LYS A 238 0.16 -42.67 16.17
N GLU A 239 0.24 -43.99 16.34
CA GLU A 239 1.40 -44.62 16.97
C GLU A 239 2.67 -44.46 16.12
N LYS A 240 2.58 -44.72 14.81
CA LYS A 240 3.71 -44.55 13.88
C LYS A 240 4.13 -43.09 13.76
N PHE A 241 3.19 -42.15 13.82
CA PHE A 241 3.47 -40.71 13.95
C PHE A 241 4.23 -40.40 15.25
N ASN A 242 3.75 -40.86 16.41
CA ASN A 242 4.41 -40.65 17.70
C ASN A 242 5.83 -41.24 17.73
N ASN A 243 6.04 -42.40 17.08
CA ASN A 243 7.36 -43.03 16.97
C ASN A 243 8.28 -42.31 15.97
N ILE A 244 7.75 -41.62 14.95
CA ILE A 244 8.52 -40.71 14.10
C ILE A 244 8.94 -39.46 14.91
N VAL A 245 8.00 -38.84 15.63
CA VAL A 245 8.27 -37.65 16.47
C VAL A 245 9.34 -37.94 17.54
N ARG A 246 9.23 -39.08 18.25
CA ARG A 246 10.24 -39.52 19.24
C ARG A 246 11.65 -39.69 18.67
N ASN A 247 11.77 -40.01 17.37
CA ASN A 247 13.05 -40.21 16.70
C ASN A 247 13.52 -38.94 15.94
N MET A 248 12.74 -37.87 15.95
CA MET A 248 12.96 -36.68 15.12
C MET A 248 14.10 -35.79 15.66
N GLU A 249 14.34 -35.80 16.98
CA GLU A 249 15.45 -35.07 17.65
C GLU A 249 16.86 -35.52 17.22
N HIS A 250 16.98 -36.62 16.46
CA HIS A 250 18.26 -37.16 16.00
C HIS A 250 18.38 -37.23 14.47
N SER A 251 17.37 -36.75 13.72
CA SER A 251 17.37 -36.77 12.25
C SER A 251 17.56 -35.37 11.66
N GLN A 252 18.78 -35.05 11.26
CA GLN A 252 19.11 -33.81 10.52
C GLN A 252 18.61 -33.81 9.06
N LEU A 253 17.85 -34.83 8.64
CA LEU A 253 17.38 -35.06 7.28
C LEU A 253 15.89 -35.44 7.22
N CYS A 254 15.08 -34.91 8.16
CA CYS A 254 13.63 -35.13 8.13
C CYS A 254 12.96 -34.18 7.14
N ASP A 255 12.31 -34.73 6.10
CA ASP A 255 11.61 -33.99 5.05
C ASP A 255 10.15 -33.65 5.41
N ILE A 256 9.67 -34.08 6.59
CA ILE A 256 8.32 -33.87 7.11
C ILE A 256 8.13 -32.41 7.52
N VAL A 257 7.28 -31.69 6.79
CA VAL A 257 6.97 -30.26 7.02
C VAL A 257 5.75 -30.02 7.91
N GLY A 258 5.04 -31.09 8.28
CA GLY A 258 3.90 -31.02 9.18
C GLY A 258 3.04 -32.27 9.14
N TYR A 259 1.99 -32.27 9.94
CA TYR A 259 1.04 -33.37 10.04
C TYR A 259 -0.41 -32.86 10.13
N GLN A 260 -1.35 -33.74 9.79
CA GLN A 260 -2.79 -33.48 9.89
C GLN A 260 -3.50 -34.75 10.38
N VAL A 261 -4.11 -34.67 11.56
CA VAL A 261 -4.96 -35.74 12.09
C VAL A 261 -6.22 -35.84 11.23
N ILE A 262 -6.55 -37.05 10.78
CA ILE A 262 -7.81 -37.35 10.12
C ILE A 262 -8.86 -37.57 11.21
N GLN A 263 -9.67 -36.54 11.47
CA GLN A 263 -10.97 -36.74 12.09
C GLN A 263 -11.83 -37.54 11.11
N ASN A 264 -12.31 -38.73 11.52
CA ASN A 264 -13.15 -39.61 10.68
C ASN A 264 -14.54 -39.00 10.35
N TYR A 265 -14.88 -37.84 10.91
CA TYR A 265 -16.11 -37.09 10.70
C TYR A 265 -15.86 -35.65 10.21
N ARG A 266 -16.82 -35.08 9.47
CA ARG A 266 -16.88 -33.64 9.21
C ARG A 266 -17.53 -32.95 10.41
N TRP A 267 -17.23 -31.67 10.64
CA TRP A 267 -17.78 -30.92 11.78
C TRP A 267 -19.32 -30.82 11.74
N LYS A 268 -19.93 -30.81 10.55
CA LYS A 268 -21.38 -30.86 10.33
C LYS A 268 -22.00 -32.27 10.46
N ASP A 269 -21.17 -33.31 10.38
CA ASP A 269 -21.55 -34.72 10.44
C ASP A 269 -21.12 -35.34 11.80
N ARG A 270 -21.15 -34.55 12.89
CA ARG A 270 -20.85 -35.03 14.24
C ARG A 270 -21.96 -35.97 14.73
N PRO A 271 -21.64 -37.21 15.18
CA PRO A 271 -22.64 -38.12 15.73
C PRO A 271 -23.15 -37.67 17.11
N ASP A 272 -22.41 -36.80 17.80
CA ASP A 272 -22.71 -36.35 19.16
C ASP A 272 -23.96 -35.44 19.25
N PHE A 273 -24.44 -34.89 18.13
CA PHE A 273 -25.48 -33.87 18.08
C PHE A 273 -26.53 -34.10 16.97
N ARG A 274 -27.77 -33.69 17.24
CA ARG A 274 -28.91 -33.61 16.32
C ARG A 274 -29.58 -32.24 16.36
N LEU A 275 -30.34 -31.90 15.32
CA LEU A 275 -31.23 -30.75 15.31
C LEU A 275 -32.53 -31.04 16.11
N PRO A 276 -33.16 -30.01 16.72
CA PRO A 276 -34.34 -30.20 17.56
C PRO A 276 -35.60 -30.57 16.74
N GLU A 277 -36.15 -31.75 17.01
CA GLU A 277 -37.31 -32.32 16.29
C GLU A 277 -38.66 -31.63 16.59
N SER A 278 -38.78 -30.92 17.72
CA SER A 278 -40.03 -30.26 18.13
C SER A 278 -39.93 -28.74 18.10
N ASP A 279 -40.95 -28.09 17.55
CA ASP A 279 -41.10 -26.62 17.45
C ASP A 279 -40.87 -25.89 18.79
N GLU A 280 -41.34 -26.45 19.92
CA GLU A 280 -41.08 -25.89 21.25
C GLU A 280 -39.59 -25.89 21.62
N THR A 281 -38.85 -26.96 21.25
CA THR A 281 -37.40 -27.00 21.45
C THR A 281 -36.70 -26.05 20.48
N GLY A 282 -37.18 -25.92 19.24
CA GLY A 282 -36.66 -24.92 18.29
C GLY A 282 -36.79 -23.48 18.81
N LYS A 283 -37.92 -23.14 19.42
CA LYS A 283 -38.14 -21.84 20.09
C LYS A 283 -37.29 -21.64 21.34
N LEU A 284 -36.93 -22.73 22.05
CA LEU A 284 -35.95 -22.68 23.12
C LEU A 284 -34.53 -22.40 22.59
N PHE A 285 -34.12 -23.04 21.49
CA PHE A 285 -32.85 -22.77 20.83
C PHE A 285 -32.77 -21.32 20.34
N GLU A 286 -33.82 -20.83 19.69
CA GLU A 286 -33.92 -19.45 19.23
C GLU A 286 -33.78 -18.44 20.39
N SER A 287 -34.46 -18.68 21.52
CA SER A 287 -34.38 -17.83 22.71
C SER A 287 -32.98 -17.87 23.36
N ALA A 288 -32.41 -19.07 23.51
CA ALA A 288 -31.07 -19.28 24.06
C ALA A 288 -29.98 -18.63 23.21
N LEU A 289 -29.97 -18.86 21.88
CA LEU A 289 -29.00 -18.25 20.97
C LEU A 289 -29.15 -16.73 20.91
N LYS A 290 -30.37 -16.20 20.87
CA LYS A 290 -30.59 -14.74 20.94
C LYS A 290 -30.20 -14.16 22.31
N CYS A 291 -30.13 -14.96 23.37
CA CYS A 291 -29.53 -14.56 24.65
C CYS A 291 -28.00 -14.60 24.60
N LEU A 292 -27.41 -15.69 24.10
CA LEU A 292 -25.96 -15.82 23.93
C LEU A 292 -25.37 -14.74 23.01
N GLN A 293 -26.11 -14.25 22.01
CA GLN A 293 -25.71 -13.08 21.19
C GLN A 293 -25.60 -11.78 22.00
N MET A 294 -26.46 -11.58 23.01
CA MET A 294 -26.41 -10.42 23.91
C MET A 294 -25.39 -10.61 25.04
N ILE A 295 -25.02 -11.87 25.34
CA ILE A 295 -23.99 -12.22 26.32
C ILE A 295 -22.59 -12.05 25.73
N THR A 296 -22.35 -12.56 24.53
CA THR A 296 -21.04 -12.57 23.85
C THR A 296 -20.56 -11.21 23.35
N THR A 297 -21.38 -10.16 23.43
CA THR A 297 -20.93 -8.77 23.28
C THR A 297 -20.09 -8.32 24.48
N THR A 298 -20.15 -9.00 25.61
CA THR A 298 -19.37 -8.65 26.80
C THR A 298 -18.04 -9.41 26.81
N VAL A 299 -16.95 -8.66 26.63
CA VAL A 299 -15.57 -9.18 26.54
C VAL A 299 -15.06 -9.52 27.94
N VAL A 300 -15.37 -10.73 28.42
CA VAL A 300 -14.96 -11.24 29.75
C VAL A 300 -14.60 -12.73 29.65
N GLN A 301 -13.47 -13.14 30.24
CA GLN A 301 -13.00 -14.54 30.23
C GLN A 301 -14.08 -15.55 30.70
N GLN A 302 -14.79 -15.25 31.79
CA GLN A 302 -15.87 -16.10 32.33
C GLN A 302 -16.96 -16.43 31.29
N VAL A 303 -17.29 -15.49 30.38
CA VAL A 303 -18.29 -15.72 29.32
C VAL A 303 -17.83 -16.82 28.36
N ILE A 304 -16.53 -16.89 28.07
CA ILE A 304 -15.94 -17.93 27.21
C ILE A 304 -15.94 -19.28 27.94
N GLU A 305 -15.53 -19.30 29.20
CA GLU A 305 -15.44 -20.53 30.00
C GLU A 305 -16.82 -21.17 30.21
N GLU A 306 -17.85 -20.38 30.54
CA GLU A 306 -19.22 -20.86 30.68
C GLU A 306 -19.86 -21.31 29.35
N ILE A 307 -19.52 -20.68 28.20
CA ILE A 307 -20.03 -21.12 26.88
C ILE A 307 -19.26 -22.34 26.34
N TYR A 308 -17.97 -22.47 26.68
CA TYR A 308 -17.16 -23.64 26.35
C TYR A 308 -17.69 -24.89 27.09
N GLY A 309 -17.88 -24.77 28.40
CA GLY A 309 -18.42 -25.84 29.25
C GLY A 309 -17.50 -27.06 29.38
N GLU A 310 -18.05 -28.16 29.87
CA GLU A 310 -17.30 -29.41 30.04
C GLU A 310 -16.80 -29.94 28.68
N ALA A 311 -15.49 -30.15 28.58
CA ALA A 311 -14.77 -30.63 27.39
C ALA A 311 -15.13 -29.89 26.07
N GLY A 312 -15.55 -28.62 26.15
CA GLY A 312 -15.91 -27.81 24.97
C GLY A 312 -17.28 -28.12 24.36
N ALA A 313 -18.12 -28.92 25.03
CA ALA A 313 -19.40 -29.38 24.51
C ALA A 313 -20.34 -28.24 24.06
N GLY A 314 -20.36 -27.11 24.78
CA GLY A 314 -21.19 -25.94 24.41
C GLY A 314 -20.74 -25.29 23.11
N LEU A 315 -19.42 -25.11 22.94
CA LEU A 315 -18.86 -24.52 21.74
C LEU A 315 -18.85 -25.50 20.55
N HIS A 316 -18.70 -26.80 20.78
CA HIS A 316 -18.94 -27.83 19.78
C HIS A 316 -20.41 -27.84 19.30
N CYS A 317 -21.38 -27.68 20.21
CA CYS A 317 -22.80 -27.55 19.85
C CYS A 317 -23.05 -26.31 18.98
N LEU A 318 -22.46 -25.15 19.32
CA LEU A 318 -22.55 -23.94 18.49
C LEU A 318 -21.95 -24.15 17.09
N VAL A 319 -20.79 -24.83 16.98
CA VAL A 319 -20.16 -25.17 15.70
C VAL A 319 -21.04 -26.11 14.86
N TYR A 320 -21.69 -27.10 15.48
CA TYR A 320 -22.65 -27.97 14.80
C TYR A 320 -23.87 -27.18 14.29
N LEU A 321 -24.42 -26.26 15.10
CA LEU A 321 -25.56 -25.42 14.74
C LEU A 321 -25.27 -24.38 13.63
N CYS A 322 -24.00 -24.22 13.22
CA CYS A 322 -23.60 -23.48 12.01
C CYS A 322 -23.70 -24.29 10.71
N GLY A 323 -24.17 -25.55 10.75
CA GLY A 323 -24.34 -26.39 9.55
C GLY A 323 -25.36 -25.83 8.55
N GLU A 324 -25.18 -26.13 7.26
CA GLU A 324 -26.03 -25.65 6.15
C GLU A 324 -27.53 -25.98 6.29
N THR A 325 -27.86 -27.08 6.99
CA THR A 325 -29.23 -27.55 7.24
C THR A 325 -29.85 -26.98 8.51
N SER A 326 -29.10 -26.19 9.29
CA SER A 326 -29.56 -25.64 10.57
C SER A 326 -30.35 -24.34 10.37
N PRO A 327 -31.61 -24.26 10.83
CA PRO A 327 -32.34 -22.98 10.86
C PRO A 327 -31.75 -21.99 11.88
N PHE A 328 -30.75 -22.41 12.65
CA PHE A 328 -30.05 -21.60 13.64
C PHE A 328 -28.68 -21.10 13.14
N ARG A 329 -28.32 -21.33 11.87
CA ARG A 329 -27.00 -21.03 11.29
C ARG A 329 -26.56 -19.58 11.51
N ALA A 330 -27.28 -18.61 10.96
CA ALA A 330 -26.99 -17.18 11.15
C ALA A 330 -26.96 -16.75 12.62
N LEU A 331 -27.82 -17.32 13.48
CA LEU A 331 -27.82 -17.01 14.90
C LEU A 331 -26.54 -17.48 15.59
N SER A 332 -26.11 -18.71 15.29
CA SER A 332 -24.94 -19.37 15.88
C SER A 332 -23.64 -18.77 15.36
N LEU A 333 -23.55 -18.48 14.06
CA LEU A 333 -22.41 -17.78 13.45
C LEU A 333 -22.14 -16.42 14.11
N LYS A 334 -23.19 -15.66 14.47
CA LYS A 334 -23.03 -14.39 15.20
C LYS A 334 -22.46 -14.58 16.61
N VAL A 335 -22.86 -15.64 17.34
CA VAL A 335 -22.31 -15.98 18.67
C VAL A 335 -20.82 -16.34 18.56
N VAL A 336 -20.45 -17.21 17.61
CA VAL A 336 -19.04 -17.62 17.44
C VAL A 336 -18.18 -16.48 16.88
N SER A 337 -18.73 -15.61 16.03
CA SER A 337 -18.04 -14.40 15.53
C SER A 337 -17.83 -13.34 16.61
N ASN A 338 -18.76 -13.17 17.54
CA ASN A 338 -18.55 -12.34 18.74
C ASN A 338 -17.42 -12.90 19.62
N LEU A 339 -17.42 -14.21 19.89
CA LEU A 339 -16.36 -14.87 20.67
C LEU A 339 -14.99 -14.70 20.01
N ALA A 340 -14.89 -14.79 18.68
CA ALA A 340 -13.63 -14.60 17.94
C ALA A 340 -13.03 -13.19 18.07
N ALA A 341 -13.78 -12.20 18.55
CA ALA A 341 -13.25 -10.86 18.86
C ALA A 341 -12.56 -10.76 20.22
N ASN A 342 -12.72 -11.75 21.11
CA ASN A 342 -11.98 -11.81 22.37
C ASN A 342 -10.70 -12.67 22.22
N PRO A 343 -9.50 -12.11 22.47
CA PRO A 343 -8.24 -12.87 22.48
C PRO A 343 -8.27 -14.14 23.35
N ASP A 344 -8.93 -14.09 24.51
CA ASP A 344 -9.00 -15.21 25.46
C ASP A 344 -9.78 -16.42 24.91
N ALA A 345 -10.57 -16.22 23.86
CA ALA A 345 -11.35 -17.28 23.22
C ALA A 345 -10.55 -18.06 22.16
N ILE A 346 -9.42 -17.54 21.68
CA ILE A 346 -8.77 -18.01 20.44
C ILE A 346 -8.40 -19.50 20.53
N ASP A 347 -7.80 -19.94 21.64
CA ASP A 347 -7.41 -21.34 21.83
C ASP A 347 -8.64 -22.27 21.85
N ARG A 348 -9.71 -21.87 22.55
CA ARG A 348 -10.97 -22.63 22.64
C ARG A 348 -11.71 -22.72 21.31
N LEU A 349 -11.73 -21.66 20.53
CA LEU A 349 -12.29 -21.63 19.17
C LEU A 349 -11.47 -22.51 18.21
N THR A 350 -10.15 -22.55 18.40
CA THR A 350 -9.22 -23.37 17.63
C THR A 350 -9.42 -24.86 17.92
N GLU A 351 -9.44 -25.23 19.21
CA GLU A 351 -9.75 -26.57 19.73
C GLU A 351 -11.11 -27.08 19.22
N CYS A 352 -12.13 -26.21 19.23
CA CYS A 352 -13.47 -26.53 18.73
C CYS A 352 -13.62 -26.59 17.20
N GLY A 353 -12.56 -26.33 16.44
CA GLY A 353 -12.55 -26.49 14.98
C GLY A 353 -13.26 -25.36 14.20
N VAL A 354 -13.47 -24.19 14.81
CA VAL A 354 -14.17 -23.03 14.21
C VAL A 354 -13.57 -22.62 12.86
N ILE A 355 -12.24 -22.76 12.69
CA ILE A 355 -11.57 -22.47 11.42
C ILE A 355 -11.98 -23.43 10.30
N LYS A 356 -12.13 -24.73 10.60
CA LYS A 356 -12.58 -25.75 9.62
C LYS A 356 -14.05 -25.48 9.22
N MET A 357 -14.88 -25.11 10.20
CA MET A 357 -16.26 -24.68 9.98
C MET A 357 -16.34 -23.44 9.07
N ALA A 358 -15.67 -22.34 9.42
CA ALA A 358 -15.70 -21.10 8.65
C ALA A 358 -15.11 -21.26 7.25
N ALA A 359 -14.04 -22.06 7.11
CA ALA A 359 -13.42 -22.40 5.83
C ALA A 359 -14.37 -23.19 4.92
N ASP A 360 -14.97 -24.29 5.41
CA ASP A 360 -15.89 -25.12 4.63
C ASP A 360 -17.14 -24.33 4.21
N LEU A 361 -17.67 -23.47 5.10
CA LEU A 361 -18.79 -22.58 4.79
C LEU A 361 -18.44 -21.57 3.67
N ILE A 362 -17.28 -20.90 3.76
CA ILE A 362 -16.82 -19.94 2.74
C ILE A 362 -16.52 -20.60 1.39
N MET A 363 -16.12 -21.88 1.37
CA MET A 363 -15.79 -22.59 0.14
C MET A 363 -17.00 -23.24 -0.55
N TYR A 364 -17.97 -23.74 0.21
CA TYR A 364 -18.97 -24.68 -0.30
C TYR A 364 -20.44 -24.34 0.03
N ALA A 365 -20.71 -23.50 1.03
CA ALA A 365 -22.08 -23.16 1.40
C ALA A 365 -22.61 -21.94 0.65
N ASN A 366 -23.91 -21.91 0.39
CA ASN A 366 -24.60 -20.66 0.07
C ASN A 366 -24.84 -19.89 1.37
N LEU A 367 -24.28 -18.68 1.48
CA LEU A 367 -24.32 -17.80 2.66
C LEU A 367 -25.00 -16.48 2.30
N ASP A 368 -25.79 -15.93 3.22
CA ASP A 368 -26.20 -14.52 3.10
C ASP A 368 -25.04 -13.56 3.46
N GLU A 369 -25.19 -12.27 3.15
CA GLU A 369 -24.14 -11.26 3.38
C GLU A 369 -23.79 -11.08 4.88
N SER A 370 -24.71 -11.37 5.81
CA SER A 370 -24.42 -11.36 7.24
C SER A 370 -23.61 -12.59 7.67
N GLU A 371 -23.99 -13.78 7.19
CA GLU A 371 -23.28 -15.04 7.46
C GLU A 371 -21.88 -15.04 6.87
N LYS A 372 -21.75 -14.54 5.64
CA LYS A 372 -20.48 -14.27 4.96
C LYS A 372 -19.61 -13.31 5.78
N ARG A 373 -20.16 -12.17 6.24
CA ARG A 373 -19.46 -11.21 7.12
C ARG A 373 -19.00 -11.87 8.43
N TYR A 374 -19.82 -12.70 9.07
CA TYR A 374 -19.42 -13.42 10.29
C TYR A 374 -18.29 -14.43 10.03
N CYS A 375 -18.34 -15.18 8.93
CA CYS A 375 -17.30 -16.14 8.55
C CYS A 375 -15.97 -15.44 8.21
N ILE A 376 -16.02 -14.33 7.46
CA ILE A 376 -14.84 -13.49 7.16
C ILE A 376 -14.24 -12.94 8.46
N ASN A 377 -15.07 -12.38 9.34
CA ASN A 377 -14.61 -11.85 10.63
C ASN A 377 -13.89 -12.92 11.48
N MET A 378 -14.47 -14.12 11.60
CA MET A 378 -13.83 -15.24 12.29
C MET A 378 -12.50 -15.65 11.65
N MET A 379 -12.43 -15.80 10.32
CA MET A 379 -11.17 -16.14 9.65
C MET A 379 -10.12 -15.05 9.87
N CYS A 380 -10.48 -13.77 9.73
CA CYS A 380 -9.58 -12.64 9.85
C CYS A 380 -8.98 -12.51 11.27
N LEU A 381 -9.82 -12.53 12.30
CA LEU A 381 -9.38 -12.35 13.70
C LEU A 381 -8.50 -13.52 14.16
N LEU A 382 -8.88 -14.76 13.82
CA LEU A 382 -8.13 -15.94 14.20
C LEU A 382 -6.77 -16.05 13.48
N THR A 383 -6.50 -15.29 12.41
CA THR A 383 -5.18 -15.27 11.75
C THR A 383 -4.03 -14.76 12.62
N LYS A 384 -4.31 -14.13 13.77
CA LYS A 384 -3.27 -13.67 14.72
C LYS A 384 -2.33 -14.81 15.13
N GLU A 385 -2.87 -16.02 15.30
CA GLU A 385 -2.10 -17.19 15.73
C GLU A 385 -1.49 -18.02 14.60
N ALA A 386 -0.26 -18.49 14.81
CA ALA A 386 0.51 -19.22 13.82
C ALA A 386 -0.11 -20.58 13.46
N CYS A 387 -0.64 -21.30 14.45
CA CYS A 387 -1.40 -22.53 14.24
C CYS A 387 -2.59 -22.30 13.30
N ASN A 388 -3.30 -21.19 13.50
CA ASN A 388 -4.54 -20.86 12.81
C ASN A 388 -4.31 -20.46 11.35
N ARG A 389 -3.27 -19.67 11.07
CA ARG A 389 -2.76 -19.48 9.70
C ARG A 389 -2.44 -20.80 9.01
N GLY A 390 -1.84 -21.75 9.74
CA GLY A 390 -1.60 -23.11 9.27
C GLY A 390 -2.88 -23.90 8.97
N HIS A 391 -3.94 -23.77 9.78
CA HIS A 391 -5.23 -24.42 9.52
C HIS A 391 -5.96 -23.81 8.32
N ILE A 392 -6.00 -22.48 8.19
CA ILE A 392 -6.60 -21.80 7.03
C ILE A 392 -5.87 -22.22 5.75
N ARG A 393 -4.52 -22.23 5.73
CA ARG A 393 -3.75 -22.74 4.58
C ARG A 393 -4.08 -24.21 4.26
N ARG A 394 -4.08 -25.10 5.26
CA ARG A 394 -4.37 -26.55 5.05
C ARG A 394 -5.80 -26.84 4.59
N SER A 395 -6.75 -25.95 4.86
CA SER A 395 -8.14 -26.10 4.40
C SER A 395 -8.35 -25.78 2.91
N GLY A 396 -7.41 -25.08 2.27
CA GLY A 396 -7.58 -24.54 0.91
C GLY A 396 -8.31 -23.19 0.85
N ALA A 397 -9.03 -22.79 1.91
CA ALA A 397 -9.86 -21.58 1.93
C ALA A 397 -9.10 -20.27 1.70
N LEU A 398 -7.76 -20.28 1.80
CA LEU A 398 -6.90 -19.12 1.48
C LEU A 398 -7.09 -18.62 0.02
N GLN A 399 -7.45 -19.52 -0.91
CA GLN A 399 -7.78 -19.15 -2.29
C GLN A 399 -9.15 -18.45 -2.39
N SER A 400 -10.19 -19.04 -1.77
CA SER A 400 -11.53 -18.43 -1.69
C SER A 400 -11.54 -17.12 -0.91
N PHE A 401 -10.67 -16.98 0.09
CA PHE A 401 -10.46 -15.73 0.82
C PHE A 401 -9.90 -14.62 -0.08
N MET A 402 -8.95 -14.93 -0.97
CA MET A 402 -8.47 -13.98 -1.98
C MET A 402 -9.52 -13.66 -3.06
N LYS A 403 -10.42 -14.60 -3.39
CA LYS A 403 -11.58 -14.33 -4.24
C LYS A 403 -12.54 -13.33 -3.57
N ILE A 404 -12.85 -13.52 -2.29
CA ILE A 404 -13.63 -12.58 -1.47
C ILE A 404 -12.94 -11.22 -1.41
N ALA A 405 -11.64 -11.16 -1.12
CA ALA A 405 -10.85 -9.92 -1.08
C ALA A 405 -10.98 -9.11 -2.39
N LYS A 406 -10.88 -9.78 -3.54
CA LYS A 406 -11.08 -9.16 -4.86
C LYS A 406 -12.53 -8.69 -5.10
N GLN A 407 -13.54 -9.35 -4.52
CA GLN A 407 -14.95 -8.97 -4.63
C GLN A 407 -15.40 -7.95 -3.57
N SER A 408 -14.61 -7.72 -2.52
CA SER A 408 -14.91 -6.77 -1.46
C SER A 408 -14.76 -5.31 -1.94
N HIS A 409 -15.78 -4.49 -1.66
CA HIS A 409 -15.81 -3.05 -1.91
C HIS A 409 -16.08 -2.22 -0.63
N GLU A 410 -16.48 -2.84 0.49
CA GLU A 410 -16.70 -2.16 1.76
C GLU A 410 -15.34 -1.86 2.43
N LYS A 411 -15.01 -0.57 2.67
CA LYS A 411 -13.70 -0.14 3.23
C LYS A 411 -13.34 -0.91 4.52
N ARG A 412 -14.34 -1.21 5.36
CA ARG A 412 -14.20 -1.94 6.62
C ARG A 412 -13.92 -3.43 6.44
N GLU A 413 -14.59 -4.09 5.48
CA GLU A 413 -14.29 -5.47 5.10
C GLU A 413 -12.87 -5.58 4.52
N GLN A 414 -12.48 -4.63 3.64
CA GLN A 414 -11.12 -4.55 3.11
C GLN A 414 -10.08 -4.35 4.21
N ALA A 415 -10.35 -3.54 5.24
CA ALA A 415 -9.46 -3.35 6.39
C ALA A 415 -9.31 -4.63 7.24
N MET A 416 -10.41 -5.36 7.49
CA MET A 416 -10.39 -6.67 8.16
C MET A 416 -9.56 -7.70 7.38
N ILE A 417 -9.72 -7.72 6.06
CA ILE A 417 -8.97 -8.63 5.17
C ILE A 417 -7.49 -8.24 5.12
N LEU A 418 -7.17 -6.93 5.05
CA LEU A 418 -5.79 -6.43 5.09
C LEU A 418 -5.08 -6.75 6.41
N TYR A 419 -5.78 -6.61 7.55
CA TYR A 419 -5.30 -7.06 8.87
C TYR A 419 -4.91 -8.55 8.84
N ALA A 420 -5.77 -9.39 8.28
CA ALA A 420 -5.52 -10.83 8.18
C ALA A 420 -4.32 -11.15 7.27
N LEU A 421 -4.25 -10.53 6.10
CA LEU A 421 -3.15 -10.70 5.13
C LEU A 421 -1.80 -10.26 5.72
N TYR A 422 -1.78 -9.19 6.52
CA TYR A 422 -0.56 -8.72 7.21
C TYR A 422 -0.01 -9.74 8.23
N GLN A 423 -0.82 -10.64 8.80
CA GLN A 423 -0.32 -11.71 9.67
C GLN A 423 0.42 -12.82 8.90
N TYR A 424 0.22 -12.94 7.59
CA TYR A 424 0.97 -13.87 6.74
C TYR A 424 2.31 -13.31 6.24
N ARG A 425 2.70 -12.06 6.55
CA ARG A 425 3.91 -11.39 6.00
C ARG A 425 5.25 -12.12 6.17
N PHE A 426 5.31 -13.11 7.07
CA PHE A 426 6.48 -13.98 7.31
C PHE A 426 6.22 -15.49 7.05
N ASP A 427 5.03 -15.88 6.59
CA ASP A 427 4.64 -17.26 6.30
C ASP A 427 4.84 -17.57 4.81
N SER A 428 5.99 -18.15 4.46
CA SER A 428 6.39 -18.33 3.05
C SER A 428 5.40 -19.15 2.22
N LEU A 429 4.94 -20.30 2.75
CA LEU A 429 3.98 -21.16 2.05
C LEU A 429 2.61 -20.48 1.85
N SER A 430 2.18 -19.62 2.78
CA SER A 430 0.96 -18.84 2.58
C SER A 430 1.14 -17.74 1.54
N ASN A 431 2.29 -17.05 1.53
CA ASN A 431 2.56 -15.98 0.55
C ASN A 431 2.57 -16.50 -0.90
N GLU A 432 3.11 -17.69 -1.16
CA GLU A 432 3.08 -18.31 -2.49
C GLU A 432 1.64 -18.55 -2.99
N ILE A 433 0.75 -19.02 -2.12
CA ILE A 433 -0.68 -19.21 -2.40
C ILE A 433 -1.39 -17.87 -2.59
N LEU A 434 -1.10 -16.88 -1.74
CA LEU A 434 -1.69 -15.54 -1.84
C LEU A 434 -1.26 -14.82 -3.13
N LEU A 435 0.02 -14.90 -3.50
CA LEU A 435 0.58 -14.35 -4.73
C LEU A 435 -0.05 -14.98 -5.98
N SER A 436 -0.09 -16.31 -6.05
CA SER A 436 -0.75 -17.04 -7.16
C SER A 436 -2.27 -16.78 -7.26
N ASN A 437 -2.89 -16.19 -6.21
CA ASN A 437 -4.29 -15.79 -6.19
C ASN A 437 -4.50 -14.26 -6.28
N GLY A 438 -3.44 -13.49 -6.57
CA GLY A 438 -3.52 -12.07 -6.88
C GLY A 438 -3.40 -11.10 -5.72
N LEU A 439 -2.58 -11.44 -4.71
CA LEU A 439 -2.27 -10.55 -3.59
C LEU A 439 -1.83 -9.15 -4.03
N VAL A 440 -0.94 -9.05 -5.04
CA VAL A 440 -0.40 -7.73 -5.44
C VAL A 440 -1.51 -6.88 -6.05
N SER A 441 -2.36 -7.46 -6.92
CA SER A 441 -3.49 -6.75 -7.52
C SER A 441 -4.49 -6.18 -6.48
N PHE A 442 -4.75 -6.91 -5.40
CA PHE A 442 -5.63 -6.46 -4.32
C PHE A 442 -5.00 -5.29 -3.53
N LEU A 443 -3.72 -5.41 -3.16
CA LEU A 443 -3.00 -4.38 -2.41
C LEU A 443 -2.79 -3.10 -3.25
N VAL A 444 -2.52 -3.23 -4.54
CA VAL A 444 -2.42 -2.11 -5.50
C VAL A 444 -3.77 -1.38 -5.65
N ARG A 445 -4.89 -2.12 -5.67
CA ARG A 445 -6.24 -1.51 -5.70
C ARG A 445 -6.53 -0.70 -4.44
N ILE A 446 -6.17 -1.21 -3.25
CA ILE A 446 -6.27 -0.46 -1.99
C ILE A 446 -5.45 0.83 -2.06
N LEU A 447 -4.21 0.76 -2.58
CA LEU A 447 -3.36 1.95 -2.71
C LEU A 447 -3.93 2.99 -3.68
N ASN A 448 -4.45 2.59 -4.84
CA ASN A 448 -5.05 3.54 -5.78
C ASN A 448 -6.23 4.32 -5.17
N GLY A 449 -7.14 3.62 -4.47
CA GLY A 449 -8.24 4.25 -3.73
C GLY A 449 -7.83 5.05 -2.48
N ILE A 450 -6.53 5.17 -2.18
CA ILE A 450 -5.96 6.08 -1.16
C ILE A 450 -5.20 7.25 -1.83
N ILE A 451 -4.72 7.06 -3.07
CA ILE A 451 -3.98 8.07 -3.83
C ILE A 451 -4.94 9.02 -4.56
N GLU A 452 -6.07 8.52 -5.05
CA GLU A 452 -7.08 9.29 -5.80
C GLU A 452 -7.58 10.53 -5.01
N ASP A 453 -7.71 10.41 -3.69
CA ASP A 453 -8.15 11.48 -2.78
C ASP A 453 -7.00 12.35 -2.20
N ARG A 454 -5.71 12.06 -2.49
CA ARG A 454 -4.57 12.70 -1.78
C ARG A 454 -3.83 13.79 -2.57
N GLU A 455 -3.79 14.98 -1.98
CA GLU A 455 -2.95 16.10 -2.44
C GLU A 455 -1.44 15.82 -2.32
N VAL A 456 -0.64 16.57 -3.08
CA VAL A 456 0.83 16.44 -3.13
C VAL A 456 1.49 17.11 -1.92
N ALA A 457 1.72 16.34 -0.85
CA ALA A 457 2.41 16.82 0.35
C ALA A 457 3.94 16.83 0.17
N HIS A 458 4.51 17.96 -0.26
CA HIS A 458 5.96 18.14 -0.48
C HIS A 458 6.61 19.13 0.48
N ILE A 459 7.89 18.90 0.80
CA ILE A 459 8.71 19.73 1.70
C ILE A 459 9.52 20.75 0.88
N ARG A 460 9.56 22.01 1.33
CA ARG A 460 10.46 23.06 0.82
C ARG A 460 11.80 23.01 1.55
N HIS A 461 12.90 23.39 0.90
CA HIS A 461 14.23 23.38 1.54
C HIS A 461 14.30 24.24 2.82
N ASP A 462 13.56 25.35 2.86
CA ASP A 462 13.48 26.25 4.04
C ASP A 462 12.73 25.60 5.24
N GLU A 463 11.84 24.64 4.97
CA GLU A 463 11.10 23.86 5.97
C GLU A 463 11.94 22.66 6.46
N GLU A 464 12.67 21.99 5.55
CA GLU A 464 13.55 20.87 5.90
C GLU A 464 14.67 21.29 6.87
N GLU A 465 15.26 22.48 6.67
CA GLU A 465 16.25 23.02 7.62
C GLU A 465 15.63 23.27 9.01
N SER A 466 14.35 23.63 9.06
CA SER A 466 13.61 23.84 10.32
C SER A 466 13.31 22.51 11.04
N GLU A 467 12.92 21.45 10.32
CA GLU A 467 12.76 20.10 10.88
C GLU A 467 14.10 19.51 11.35
N ARG A 468 15.18 19.67 10.55
CA ARG A 468 16.54 19.24 10.96
C ARG A 468 16.99 19.95 12.24
N VAL A 469 16.65 21.23 12.42
CA VAL A 469 16.98 22.00 13.64
C VAL A 469 16.07 21.66 14.83
N SER A 470 14.83 21.21 14.63
CA SER A 470 13.99 20.74 15.74
C SER A 470 14.53 19.44 16.33
N HIS A 471 14.86 18.45 15.48
CA HIS A 471 15.39 17.14 15.87
C HIS A 471 16.87 17.15 16.29
N ALA A 472 17.64 18.18 15.96
CA ALA A 472 19.03 18.30 16.42
C ALA A 472 19.15 18.48 17.95
N SER A 473 19.96 17.64 18.58
CA SER A 473 20.17 17.67 20.04
C SER A 473 20.74 18.99 20.54
N VAL A 474 20.52 19.28 21.82
CA VAL A 474 20.80 20.57 22.47
C VAL A 474 22.27 21.04 22.32
N PHE A 475 23.22 20.10 22.20
CA PHE A 475 24.63 20.42 22.00
C PHE A 475 24.96 21.06 20.63
N SER A 476 24.24 20.70 19.56
CA SER A 476 24.52 21.18 18.20
C SER A 476 24.10 22.65 18.00
N LYS A 477 23.14 23.14 18.79
CA LYS A 477 22.48 24.45 18.61
C LYS A 477 23.40 25.66 18.87
N ARG A 478 24.62 25.46 19.40
CA ARG A 478 25.60 26.54 19.64
C ARG A 478 26.50 26.90 18.45
N ARG A 479 26.50 26.12 17.35
CA ARG A 479 27.38 26.38 16.18
C ARG A 479 26.73 27.20 15.06
N ALA A 480 25.39 27.17 14.95
CA ALA A 480 24.66 27.81 13.84
C ALA A 480 24.42 29.32 14.02
N THR A 481 24.55 29.85 15.24
CA THR A 481 24.17 31.24 15.57
C THR A 481 25.10 32.33 15.02
N PHE A 482 26.28 31.98 14.49
CA PHE A 482 27.23 32.94 13.94
C PHE A 482 27.06 33.25 12.43
N ALA A 483 26.22 32.51 11.70
CA ALA A 483 26.10 32.66 10.24
C ALA A 483 25.05 33.71 9.78
N LYS A 484 24.10 34.11 10.64
CA LYS A 484 22.98 35.01 10.26
C LYS A 484 23.36 36.49 10.31
N ALA A 485 24.30 36.91 9.46
CA ALA A 485 24.77 38.29 9.34
C ALA A 485 25.04 38.77 7.89
N GLY A 486 24.26 38.30 6.90
CA GLY A 486 24.36 38.75 5.50
C GLY A 486 22.99 38.87 4.82
N LYS A 487 22.68 40.04 4.26
CA LYS A 487 21.48 40.25 3.42
C LYS A 487 21.84 40.12 1.94
N MET A 488 21.81 38.89 1.45
CA MET A 488 21.99 38.52 0.03
C MET A 488 20.91 39.22 -0.84
N ARG A 489 21.25 39.63 -2.07
CA ARG A 489 20.40 40.48 -2.93
C ARG A 489 19.82 39.70 -4.12
N ARG A 490 18.85 40.33 -4.80
CA ARG A 490 18.05 39.71 -5.88
C ARG A 490 18.86 39.36 -7.13
N SER A 491 20.05 39.95 -7.30
CA SER A 491 21.08 39.62 -8.29
C SER A 491 21.53 38.16 -8.21
N ASP A 492 21.62 37.62 -6.99
CA ASP A 492 22.41 36.44 -6.67
C ASP A 492 21.67 35.13 -7.07
N LEU A 493 20.43 35.27 -7.58
CA LEU A 493 19.56 34.20 -8.04
C LEU A 493 19.84 33.73 -9.48
N LEU A 494 20.60 34.49 -10.28
CA LEU A 494 20.92 34.12 -11.67
C LEU A 494 22.08 33.12 -11.80
N PHE A 495 23.04 33.14 -10.87
CA PHE A 495 24.26 32.33 -10.96
C PHE A 495 24.21 31.02 -10.17
N HIS A 496 23.39 30.91 -9.12
CA HIS A 496 23.34 29.71 -8.28
C HIS A 496 22.51 28.53 -8.85
N TYR A 497 21.94 28.64 -10.06
CA TYR A 497 21.08 27.58 -10.62
C TYR A 497 21.83 26.38 -11.24
N LYS A 498 23.14 26.51 -11.53
CA LYS A 498 23.92 25.45 -12.22
C LYS A 498 24.73 24.53 -11.29
N SER A 499 24.80 24.78 -9.98
CA SER A 499 25.64 24.00 -9.04
C SER A 499 25.04 22.63 -8.66
N GLY A 500 25.02 21.69 -9.60
CA GLY A 500 24.59 20.30 -9.40
C GLY A 500 25.74 19.29 -9.31
N ASN A 501 25.67 18.35 -8.36
CA ASN A 501 26.49 17.15 -8.20
C ASN A 501 28.03 17.24 -7.98
N GLY A 502 28.71 18.35 -8.27
CA GLY A 502 30.19 18.40 -8.11
C GLY A 502 30.72 18.33 -6.67
N TYR A 503 29.98 18.86 -5.69
CA TYR A 503 30.55 19.19 -4.37
C TYR A 503 30.65 18.04 -3.35
N HIS A 504 29.85 16.97 -3.45
CA HIS A 504 29.85 15.92 -2.42
C HIS A 504 31.07 14.99 -2.46
N GLN A 505 31.72 14.81 -3.63
CA GLN A 505 32.79 13.83 -3.77
C GLN A 505 34.12 14.28 -3.13
N LYS A 506 34.44 15.59 -3.19
CA LYS A 506 35.63 16.16 -2.50
C LYS A 506 35.52 16.10 -0.97
N GLN A 507 34.30 16.18 -0.41
CA GLN A 507 34.12 16.26 1.04
C GLN A 507 34.31 14.90 1.76
N GLN A 508 34.04 13.78 1.08
CA GLN A 508 34.34 12.44 1.63
C GLN A 508 35.85 12.17 1.72
N GLN A 509 36.64 12.57 0.72
CA GLN A 509 38.10 12.37 0.75
C GLN A 509 38.78 13.20 1.86
N GLN A 510 38.32 14.42 2.12
CA GLN A 510 38.89 15.24 3.21
C GLN A 510 38.53 14.72 4.62
N GLN A 511 37.34 14.13 4.83
CA GLN A 511 37.04 13.48 6.12
C GLN A 511 37.88 12.22 6.37
N GLN A 512 38.29 11.50 5.32
CA GLN A 512 39.10 10.29 5.48
C GLN A 512 40.58 10.59 5.82
N GLN A 513 41.11 11.78 5.48
CA GLN A 513 42.47 12.20 5.86
C GLN A 513 42.59 12.82 7.27
N GLN A 514 41.51 13.35 7.86
CA GLN A 514 41.57 13.89 9.25
C GLN A 514 41.44 12.83 10.35
N LEU A 515 41.16 11.57 10.01
CA LEU A 515 40.91 10.48 10.96
C LEU A 515 42.17 9.69 11.37
N LEU A 516 43.37 10.18 11.04
CA LEU A 516 44.64 9.42 11.13
C LEU A 516 45.71 10.09 12.03
N LEU A 517 45.33 11.01 12.94
CA LEU A 517 46.32 11.78 13.74
C LEU A 517 46.00 12.02 15.23
N LEU A 518 44.87 11.53 15.77
CA LEU A 518 44.52 11.73 17.20
C LEU A 518 43.86 10.50 17.84
N GLN A 519 44.65 9.48 18.19
CA GLN A 519 44.32 8.54 19.27
C GLN A 519 45.56 8.17 20.10
N GLN A 520 45.68 8.73 21.29
CA GLN A 520 46.33 8.10 22.44
C GLN A 520 45.31 8.06 23.59
N PRO A 521 45.01 6.89 24.19
CA PRO A 521 44.11 6.78 25.33
C PRO A 521 44.87 6.82 26.67
N HIS A 522 44.38 7.58 27.65
CA HIS A 522 44.86 7.52 29.04
C HIS A 522 43.89 6.75 29.95
N HIS A 523 44.45 5.73 30.60
CA HIS A 523 43.90 4.80 31.59
C HIS A 523 42.74 5.24 32.50
N THR A 524 41.91 4.25 32.88
CA THR A 524 41.83 3.87 34.31
C THR A 524 41.48 2.39 34.53
N ALA A 525 42.00 1.85 35.65
CA ALA A 525 41.88 0.55 36.33
C ALA A 525 40.68 -0.42 36.05
N ALA A 526 40.77 -1.74 36.32
CA ALA A 526 41.92 -2.66 36.56
C ALA A 526 41.44 -4.11 36.81
N LYS A 527 42.24 -5.13 36.42
CA LYS A 527 42.82 -6.20 37.30
C LYS A 527 43.39 -7.39 36.51
N GLN A 528 44.63 -7.78 36.87
CA GLN A 528 45.17 -9.15 37.06
C GLN A 528 44.92 -10.25 35.98
N SER A 529 45.91 -11.05 35.54
CA SER A 529 47.37 -11.05 35.83
C SER A 529 48.17 -12.07 34.96
N LYS A 530 49.51 -11.90 34.93
CA LYS A 530 50.59 -12.90 34.68
C LYS A 530 51.04 -13.27 33.24
N LEU A 531 52.33 -13.01 33.03
CA LEU A 531 53.37 -13.86 32.38
C LEU A 531 53.46 -13.99 30.84
N ASP A 532 54.08 -12.97 30.25
CA ASP A 532 55.28 -12.97 29.37
C ASP A 532 56.29 -14.15 29.56
N PRO A 533 57.32 -14.37 28.68
CA PRO A 533 57.49 -14.05 27.24
C PRO A 533 58.07 -15.24 26.40
N TYR A 534 58.61 -14.93 25.20
CA TYR A 534 59.45 -15.67 24.22
C TYR A 534 58.74 -16.01 22.89
N CYS A 535 59.29 -15.78 21.69
CA CYS A 535 60.31 -14.82 21.21
C CYS A 535 60.43 -14.90 19.68
N SER A 536 60.80 -13.78 19.04
CA SER A 536 61.63 -13.72 17.81
C SER A 536 61.21 -14.45 16.52
N ALA A 537 60.91 -13.64 15.50
CA ALA A 537 61.26 -13.87 14.09
C ALA A 537 62.82 -13.88 13.92
N PRO A 538 63.44 -14.18 12.74
CA PRO A 538 62.87 -14.16 11.38
C PRO A 538 63.31 -15.33 10.45
N GLU A 539 62.85 -15.34 9.19
CA GLU A 539 63.68 -15.15 7.98
C GLU A 539 62.85 -15.28 6.68
N SER A 540 63.12 -14.37 5.75
CA SER A 540 62.66 -14.33 4.34
C SER A 540 63.86 -14.76 3.45
N PRO A 541 63.72 -15.13 2.15
CA PRO A 541 62.98 -14.35 1.15
C PRO A 541 62.37 -15.08 -0.08
N ASP A 542 61.91 -14.24 -1.00
CA ASP A 542 61.85 -14.35 -2.47
C ASP A 542 60.62 -14.89 -3.24
N SER A 543 60.07 -13.95 -4.02
CA SER A 543 59.47 -14.07 -5.36
C SER A 543 58.04 -14.63 -5.50
N GLY A 544 57.32 -14.20 -6.56
CA GLY A 544 56.11 -14.89 -7.03
C GLY A 544 54.86 -14.03 -7.28
N SER A 545 54.91 -13.22 -8.35
CA SER A 545 53.80 -12.45 -8.95
C SER A 545 52.40 -13.11 -9.02
N SER A 546 51.36 -12.29 -8.79
CA SER A 546 50.04 -12.22 -9.50
C SER A 546 49.11 -13.44 -9.66
N GLY A 547 47.80 -13.15 -9.75
CA GLY A 547 46.92 -13.85 -10.71
C GLY A 547 45.64 -14.48 -10.15
N TYR A 548 44.50 -13.82 -10.34
CA TYR A 548 43.19 -14.49 -10.33
C TYR A 548 42.97 -15.23 -11.66
N ALA A 549 42.49 -16.48 -11.63
CA ALA A 549 41.45 -16.98 -12.56
C ALA A 549 40.94 -18.40 -12.22
N SER A 550 39.62 -18.56 -12.34
CA SER A 550 38.88 -19.74 -12.82
C SER A 550 39.34 -21.17 -12.52
N THR A 551 38.51 -21.94 -11.81
CA THR A 551 38.48 -23.41 -11.90
C THR A 551 37.25 -23.90 -12.68
N SER A 552 37.47 -24.29 -13.93
CA SER A 552 36.58 -25.24 -14.62
C SER A 552 37.08 -26.66 -14.34
N TYR A 553 36.18 -27.62 -14.12
CA TYR A 553 36.55 -29.00 -13.79
C TYR A 553 36.31 -29.94 -14.97
N GLY A 554 37.41 -30.43 -15.54
CA GLY A 554 37.45 -31.55 -16.48
C GLY A 554 38.08 -32.79 -15.83
N THR A 555 37.49 -33.95 -16.11
CA THR A 555 37.81 -35.28 -15.57
C THR A 555 39.22 -35.79 -15.92
N VAL A 556 39.82 -36.69 -15.10
CA VAL A 556 40.69 -37.80 -15.57
C VAL A 556 41.01 -38.85 -14.47
N ARG A 557 40.53 -40.10 -14.66
CA ARG A 557 41.18 -41.44 -14.42
C ARG A 557 41.71 -41.85 -13.01
N SER A 558 41.90 -43.13 -12.64
CA SER A 558 41.57 -44.51 -13.11
C SER A 558 42.10 -45.52 -12.04
N PRO A 559 41.99 -46.87 -12.17
CA PRO A 559 41.23 -47.75 -13.09
C PRO A 559 40.01 -48.36 -12.33
N SER A 560 39.38 -49.52 -12.56
CA SER A 560 39.53 -50.73 -13.41
C SER A 560 38.10 -51.21 -13.83
N THR A 561 37.81 -52.31 -14.56
CA THR A 561 38.57 -53.49 -15.03
C THR A 561 38.08 -53.90 -16.45
N SER A 562 38.03 -55.18 -16.84
CA SER A 562 37.62 -55.62 -18.20
C SER A 562 36.67 -56.83 -18.27
N VAL A 563 35.68 -56.73 -19.18
CA VAL A 563 35.03 -57.71 -20.10
C VAL A 563 33.74 -57.04 -20.63
N GLY A 564 33.32 -57.15 -21.90
CA GLY A 564 33.97 -57.70 -23.11
C GLY A 564 32.99 -57.98 -24.26
N SER A 565 33.51 -58.05 -25.50
CA SER A 565 32.87 -58.53 -26.75
C SER A 565 31.78 -57.64 -27.43
N SER A 566 31.80 -57.64 -28.77
CA SER A 566 30.97 -56.86 -29.74
C SER A 566 31.09 -57.56 -31.13
N PRO A 567 30.73 -56.98 -32.32
CA PRO A 567 29.88 -55.83 -32.69
C PRO A 567 28.61 -56.30 -33.48
N PRO A 568 28.39 -56.30 -34.83
CA PRO A 568 28.77 -55.39 -35.96
C PRO A 568 27.69 -55.08 -37.07
N ARG A 569 27.64 -53.81 -37.53
CA ARG A 569 27.45 -53.33 -38.95
C ARG A 569 26.06 -53.50 -39.65
N LEU A 570 25.60 -52.71 -40.65
CA LEU A 570 26.01 -51.43 -41.32
C LEU A 570 24.74 -50.75 -42.00
N PRO A 571 24.76 -49.70 -42.88
CA PRO A 571 23.68 -48.70 -43.02
C PRO A 571 23.09 -48.57 -44.46
N GLU A 572 22.95 -47.34 -45.01
CA GLU A 572 22.48 -46.92 -46.36
C GLU A 572 20.93 -46.89 -46.53
N ASP A 573 20.29 -46.01 -47.35
CA ASP A 573 20.55 -44.60 -47.77
C ASP A 573 19.27 -44.00 -48.46
N GLU A 574 19.27 -42.71 -48.84
CA GLU A 574 18.32 -42.06 -49.80
C GLU A 574 16.79 -42.04 -49.46
N ALA A 575 15.86 -41.39 -50.20
CA ALA A 575 15.80 -40.02 -50.77
C ALA A 575 14.36 -39.64 -51.24
N PHE A 576 14.08 -38.31 -51.31
CA PHE A 576 13.08 -37.61 -52.18
C PHE A 576 11.53 -37.72 -51.99
N GLU A 577 10.91 -36.53 -52.06
CA GLU A 577 9.65 -36.10 -52.72
C GLU A 577 8.21 -36.62 -52.39
N ASP A 578 7.40 -35.68 -51.87
CA ASP A 578 6.18 -35.10 -52.50
C ASP A 578 4.74 -35.52 -52.08
N ASP A 579 3.73 -34.89 -52.72
CA ASP A 579 2.62 -34.17 -52.05
C ASP A 579 1.26 -34.90 -51.92
N THR A 580 0.50 -34.52 -50.88
CA THR A 580 -1.00 -34.41 -50.80
C THR A 580 -2.00 -35.60 -50.74
N GLU A 581 -3.08 -35.31 -49.98
CA GLU A 581 -4.51 -35.70 -50.08
C GLU A 581 -5.07 -37.11 -49.73
N VAL A 582 -5.90 -37.11 -48.66
CA VAL A 582 -7.26 -37.71 -48.53
C VAL A 582 -7.49 -39.20 -48.86
N TYR A 583 -7.72 -40.02 -47.81
CA TYR A 583 -8.98 -40.80 -47.72
C TYR A 583 -9.34 -41.35 -46.32
N SER A 584 -10.65 -41.48 -46.10
CA SER A 584 -11.39 -42.26 -45.08
C SER A 584 -12.83 -42.32 -45.65
N PRO A 585 -13.55 -43.47 -45.70
CA PRO A 585 -14.24 -44.03 -44.52
C PRO A 585 -14.64 -45.54 -44.60
N VAL A 586 -15.59 -45.96 -43.73
CA VAL A 586 -16.78 -46.84 -43.95
C VAL A 586 -16.96 -47.99 -42.92
N CYS A 587 -18.07 -47.89 -42.15
CA CYS A 587 -19.10 -48.91 -41.79
C CYS A 587 -19.87 -48.34 -40.57
N SER A 588 -21.11 -47.86 -40.65
CA SER A 588 -22.38 -48.53 -41.04
C SER A 588 -22.82 -49.56 -39.96
N ASP A 589 -24.08 -49.66 -39.49
CA ASP A 589 -25.42 -49.42 -40.05
C ASP A 589 -26.45 -49.08 -38.93
N HIS A 590 -27.75 -48.71 -39.08
CA HIS A 590 -28.76 -48.62 -40.17
C HIS A 590 -29.84 -47.57 -39.73
N GLU A 591 -30.43 -46.72 -40.60
CA GLU A 591 -31.76 -46.84 -41.30
C GLU A 591 -33.02 -46.75 -40.39
N GLN A 592 -34.19 -46.20 -40.76
CA GLN A 592 -34.83 -45.64 -41.99
C GLN A 592 -36.05 -44.77 -41.54
N GLU A 593 -36.72 -43.85 -42.26
CA GLU A 593 -36.54 -43.15 -43.56
C GLU A 593 -36.93 -41.63 -43.35
N ASP A 594 -37.67 -40.79 -44.11
CA ASP A 594 -38.55 -40.79 -45.31
C ASP A 594 -38.53 -39.35 -45.95
N GLU A 595 -39.19 -39.11 -47.10
CA GLU A 595 -39.16 -37.87 -47.92
C GLU A 595 -40.26 -36.81 -47.56
N SER A 596 -40.40 -35.59 -48.14
CA SER A 596 -40.07 -35.10 -49.50
C SER A 596 -40.00 -33.56 -49.73
N SER A 597 -39.17 -33.17 -50.70
CA SER A 597 -39.23 -32.03 -51.67
C SER A 597 -39.98 -30.71 -51.40
N GLY A 598 -39.33 -29.57 -51.72
CA GLY A 598 -39.87 -28.20 -51.56
C GLY A 598 -40.87 -27.70 -52.62
N GLY A 599 -41.29 -26.43 -52.46
CA GLY A 599 -42.24 -25.73 -53.33
C GLY A 599 -42.25 -24.21 -53.11
N SER A 600 -42.84 -23.46 -54.04
CA SER A 600 -42.87 -21.98 -54.09
C SER A 600 -44.26 -21.40 -53.79
N GLY A 601 -44.37 -20.23 -53.15
CA GLY A 601 -45.61 -19.43 -53.21
C GLY A 601 -45.85 -18.39 -52.11
N GLU A 602 -45.89 -17.12 -52.51
CA GLU A 602 -46.69 -16.04 -51.89
C GLU A 602 -48.19 -16.19 -52.31
N PRO A 603 -49.17 -15.35 -51.88
CA PRO A 603 -49.13 -14.22 -50.93
C PRO A 603 -50.33 -14.18 -49.93
N THR A 604 -50.53 -13.01 -49.29
CA THR A 604 -51.72 -12.53 -48.53
C THR A 604 -51.87 -13.01 -47.08
N GLY A 605 -52.27 -12.16 -46.13
CA GLY A 605 -52.54 -10.71 -46.24
C GLY A 605 -52.90 -10.04 -44.90
N GLU A 606 -53.06 -8.72 -44.95
CA GLU A 606 -53.45 -7.79 -43.86
C GLU A 606 -52.42 -7.63 -42.71
N GLN A 607 -51.65 -6.53 -42.59
CA GLN A 607 -51.94 -5.07 -42.45
C GLN A 607 -52.16 -4.62 -40.97
N MET A 608 -51.59 -3.49 -40.49
CA MET A 608 -50.57 -2.61 -41.07
C MET A 608 -49.83 -1.75 -40.00
N ALA A 609 -48.90 -0.92 -40.48
CA ALA A 609 -48.24 0.27 -39.88
C ALA A 609 -49.05 1.05 -38.82
N GLY A 610 -48.48 1.87 -37.93
CA GLY A 610 -47.24 2.68 -37.94
C GLY A 610 -47.52 3.92 -37.04
N SER A 611 -46.72 4.99 -36.97
CA SER A 611 -45.40 5.36 -37.51
C SER A 611 -44.99 6.69 -36.88
N GLU A 612 -43.69 6.91 -36.59
CA GLU A 612 -43.05 8.25 -36.50
C GLU A 612 -43.59 9.25 -35.42
N ALA A 613 -42.95 10.38 -35.10
CA ALA A 613 -41.54 10.69 -34.84
C ALA A 613 -41.44 12.08 -34.17
N ARG A 614 -40.35 12.36 -33.43
CA ARG A 614 -39.97 13.72 -32.91
C ARG A 614 -40.95 14.26 -31.83
N GLU A 615 -40.70 15.34 -31.07
CA GLU A 615 -39.48 16.14 -30.85
C GLU A 615 -39.42 16.69 -29.39
N GLN A 616 -38.39 17.47 -29.12
CA GLN A 616 -38.20 18.46 -28.03
C GLN A 616 -39.44 19.37 -27.77
N ASN A 617 -39.65 20.07 -26.65
CA ASN A 617 -39.02 20.24 -25.31
C ASN A 617 -39.93 21.22 -24.48
N GLU A 618 -39.50 21.64 -23.27
CA GLU A 618 -39.93 22.84 -22.50
C GLU A 618 -40.99 22.67 -21.38
N GLN A 619 -40.52 22.92 -20.14
CA GLN A 619 -40.96 23.95 -19.16
C GLN A 619 -42.42 24.44 -19.16
N ALA A 620 -43.06 24.78 -18.02
CA ALA A 620 -42.80 24.61 -16.58
C ALA A 620 -44.05 25.15 -15.80
N GLU A 621 -44.22 24.86 -14.49
CA GLU A 621 -44.85 25.73 -13.47
C GLU A 621 -44.83 25.06 -12.06
N GLU A 622 -45.30 25.76 -11.03
CA GLU A 622 -44.93 25.57 -9.60
C GLU A 622 -46.11 25.25 -8.63
N GLU A 623 -45.77 25.13 -7.33
CA GLU A 623 -46.63 25.21 -6.12
C GLU A 623 -47.44 23.99 -5.64
N GLU A 624 -48.10 24.15 -4.47
CA GLU A 624 -48.26 23.16 -3.39
C GLU A 624 -49.61 22.42 -3.37
N GLU A 625 -49.66 21.16 -2.86
CA GLU A 625 -50.49 20.84 -1.66
C GLU A 625 -50.26 19.43 -1.04
N ALA A 626 -50.41 19.38 0.29
CA ALA A 626 -50.96 18.34 1.18
C ALA A 626 -50.64 16.81 1.07
N ASP A 627 -50.34 16.21 2.24
CA ASP A 627 -50.39 14.77 2.55
C ASP A 627 -51.77 14.11 2.30
N PRO A 628 -51.79 12.79 2.09
CA PRO A 628 -52.53 11.97 3.05
C PRO A 628 -51.75 10.75 3.61
N VAL A 629 -51.76 10.61 4.94
CA VAL A 629 -51.11 9.53 5.70
C VAL A 629 -51.98 8.27 5.78
N VAL A 630 -51.42 7.09 5.43
CA VAL A 630 -51.76 5.79 6.05
C VAL A 630 -50.53 4.85 6.14
N ASP A 631 -49.91 4.85 7.33
CA ASP A 631 -49.53 3.70 8.17
C ASP A 631 -48.66 2.51 7.64
N GLY A 632 -47.83 1.94 8.54
CA GLY A 632 -47.70 0.46 8.58
C GLY A 632 -46.33 -0.23 8.67
N ALA A 633 -45.18 0.44 8.59
CA ALA A 633 -43.86 -0.22 8.65
C ALA A 633 -43.15 -0.03 10.01
N GLU A 634 -42.96 -1.10 10.78
CA GLU A 634 -42.12 -1.06 11.99
C GLU A 634 -40.63 -1.10 11.62
N GLU A 635 -39.98 0.07 11.63
CA GLU A 635 -38.52 0.17 11.41
C GLU A 635 -37.73 -0.52 12.52
N THR A 636 -37.18 -1.70 12.21
CA THR A 636 -36.11 -2.30 13.00
C THR A 636 -34.83 -1.47 12.82
N ASN A 637 -34.63 -0.51 13.74
CA ASN A 637 -33.38 0.23 13.85
C ASN A 637 -32.22 -0.72 14.19
N ASP A 638 -31.56 -1.23 13.16
CA ASP A 638 -30.42 -2.14 13.25
C ASP A 638 -29.18 -1.38 13.72
N PHE A 639 -29.09 -1.21 15.04
CA PHE A 639 -27.93 -0.66 15.73
C PHE A 639 -26.70 -1.55 15.44
N ASP A 640 -25.72 -1.07 14.68
CA ASP A 640 -24.50 -1.85 14.37
C ASP A 640 -23.64 -2.07 15.62
N MET A 641 -23.99 -3.14 16.32
CA MET A 641 -23.30 -3.64 17.49
C MET A 641 -21.85 -4.05 17.18
N VAL A 642 -21.49 -4.30 15.91
CA VAL A 642 -20.11 -4.60 15.51
C VAL A 642 -19.26 -3.33 15.49
N ALA A 643 -19.83 -2.16 15.15
CA ALA A 643 -19.14 -0.87 15.33
C ALA A 643 -18.85 -0.61 16.80
N TYR A 644 -19.88 -0.74 17.66
CA TYR A 644 -19.79 -0.44 19.09
C TYR A 644 -18.74 -1.28 19.84
N LEU A 645 -18.60 -2.57 19.52
CA LEU A 645 -17.59 -3.46 20.13
C LEU A 645 -16.14 -3.10 19.75
N ILE A 646 -15.95 -2.40 18.63
CA ILE A 646 -14.66 -1.87 18.18
C ILE A 646 -14.39 -0.47 18.78
N GLU A 647 -15.31 0.08 19.57
CA GLU A 647 -15.12 1.31 20.35
C GLU A 647 -14.73 1.04 21.81
N ASP A 648 -15.42 0.10 22.48
CA ASP A 648 -15.23 -0.15 23.92
C ASP A 648 -14.02 -1.06 24.25
N SER A 649 -13.56 -1.89 23.32
CA SER A 649 -12.42 -2.81 23.54
C SER A 649 -11.07 -2.10 23.76
N SER A 650 -10.97 -0.80 23.45
CA SER A 650 -9.82 0.05 23.76
C SER A 650 -9.65 0.38 25.26
N ASN A 651 -10.65 0.09 26.10
CA ASN A 651 -10.71 0.60 27.48
C ASN A 651 -9.94 -0.27 28.52
N ALA A 652 -8.92 -1.01 28.07
CA ALA A 652 -8.04 -1.81 28.91
C ALA A 652 -6.99 -0.96 29.68
N LYS A 653 -7.46 0.06 30.41
CA LYS A 653 -6.61 0.86 31.32
C LYS A 653 -6.26 0.08 32.58
N TRP A 654 -5.14 -0.62 32.58
CA TRP A 654 -4.53 -1.22 33.77
C TRP A 654 -3.02 -1.01 33.82
N LEU A 655 -2.59 0.20 34.20
CA LEU A 655 -1.36 0.49 34.96
C LEU A 655 -1.32 1.98 35.34
N ASP A 656 -2.05 2.32 36.39
CA ASP A 656 -1.65 3.27 37.45
C ASP A 656 -2.83 3.44 38.42
N ALA A 657 -2.77 2.70 39.52
CA ALA A 657 -3.71 2.83 40.64
C ALA A 657 -3.05 3.71 41.72
N ALA A 658 -3.28 5.02 41.63
CA ALA A 658 -2.99 5.99 42.67
C ALA A 658 -4.31 6.64 43.13
N GLU A 659 -4.43 6.88 44.43
CA GLU A 659 -5.66 7.42 45.03
C GLU A 659 -5.73 8.94 44.80
N GLU A 660 -6.80 9.41 44.15
CA GLU A 660 -7.20 10.82 44.22
C GLU A 660 -8.41 10.95 45.17
N LEU A 661 -8.14 11.51 46.35
CA LEU A 661 -9.17 12.04 47.25
C LEU A 661 -9.71 13.36 46.70
N GLU A 662 -10.96 13.68 47.05
CA GLU A 662 -11.59 14.95 46.71
C GLU A 662 -10.85 16.14 47.34
N GLU A 663 -10.51 17.17 46.57
CA GLU A 663 -10.41 18.54 47.10
C GLU A 663 -10.77 19.59 46.04
N ASP A 664 -11.19 20.78 46.50
CA ASP A 664 -12.10 21.66 45.75
C ASP A 664 -11.49 23.03 45.40
N SER A 665 -11.89 23.56 44.25
CA SER A 665 -11.79 24.96 43.82
C SER A 665 -10.39 25.61 43.74
N THR A 666 -10.01 26.05 42.53
CA THR A 666 -9.91 27.49 42.16
C THR A 666 -9.44 27.65 40.72
N GLY A 667 -9.99 28.64 40.01
CA GLY A 667 -9.83 28.75 38.55
C GLY A 667 -8.76 29.75 38.09
N LEU A 668 -8.08 29.41 37.00
CA LEU A 668 -7.34 30.35 36.13
C LEU A 668 -7.64 30.04 34.66
N LYS A 669 -7.85 31.08 33.85
CA LYS A 669 -8.32 30.94 32.45
C LYS A 669 -7.17 30.53 31.52
N ALA A 670 -7.20 29.30 31.00
CA ALA A 670 -6.41 28.91 29.84
C ALA A 670 -7.08 29.40 28.55
N THR A 671 -6.33 30.06 27.67
CA THR A 671 -6.79 30.46 26.34
C THR A 671 -6.87 29.26 25.41
N LYS A 672 -7.97 29.14 24.63
CA LYS A 672 -8.07 28.14 23.56
C LYS A 672 -7.01 28.39 22.49
N THR A 673 -5.96 27.57 22.48
CA THR A 673 -5.15 27.36 21.28
C THR A 673 -5.84 26.29 20.44
N THR A 674 -6.37 26.69 19.29
CA THR A 674 -6.83 25.74 18.26
C THR A 674 -5.62 25.08 17.62
N THR A 675 -5.25 23.90 18.11
CA THR A 675 -4.33 22.99 17.40
C THR A 675 -4.95 22.60 16.06
N SER A 676 -4.20 22.75 14.98
CA SER A 676 -4.66 22.44 13.63
C SER A 676 -4.66 20.94 13.36
N HIS A 677 -5.67 20.47 12.62
CA HIS A 677 -5.85 19.05 12.25
C HIS A 677 -4.79 18.48 11.28
N HIS A 678 -3.69 19.19 11.00
CA HIS A 678 -2.71 18.82 9.97
C HIS A 678 -1.53 17.96 10.46
N ALA A 679 -1.54 17.49 11.72
CA ALA A 679 -0.43 16.75 12.30
C ALA A 679 -0.39 15.25 11.95
N GLU A 680 -1.55 14.60 11.75
CA GLU A 680 -1.64 13.14 11.62
C GLU A 680 -1.48 12.62 10.19
N ASP A 681 -1.63 13.47 9.16
CA ASP A 681 -1.65 13.08 7.75
C ASP A 681 -0.26 12.98 7.09
N CYS A 682 0.77 12.74 7.89
CA CYS A 682 2.16 12.76 7.47
C CYS A 682 2.68 11.36 7.12
N ILE A 683 3.21 11.18 5.89
CA ILE A 683 3.97 9.98 5.53
C ILE A 683 5.36 10.07 6.19
N ASP A 684 5.48 9.48 7.39
CA ASP A 684 6.74 9.27 8.07
C ASP A 684 6.93 7.80 8.47
N ASP A 685 7.95 7.15 7.90
CA ASP A 685 8.25 5.73 8.19
C ASP A 685 8.57 5.45 9.67
N ASN A 686 8.83 6.50 10.46
CA ASN A 686 9.15 6.42 11.89
C ASN A 686 7.92 6.14 12.79
N GLU A 687 6.70 6.42 12.31
CA GLU A 687 5.45 6.02 12.98
C GLU A 687 5.32 4.49 13.07
N MET A 688 5.99 3.75 12.16
CA MET A 688 5.88 2.30 12.05
C MET A 688 6.29 1.55 13.31
N PHE A 689 7.19 2.09 14.16
CA PHE A 689 7.56 1.43 15.43
C PHE A 689 6.53 1.68 16.55
N LYS A 690 5.73 2.76 16.49
CA LYS A 690 4.52 2.90 17.31
C LYS A 690 3.42 2.00 16.78
N ILE A 691 3.17 2.05 15.47
CA ILE A 691 2.13 1.26 14.80
C ILE A 691 2.39 -0.24 14.98
N GLU A 692 3.62 -0.74 14.94
CA GLU A 692 3.92 -2.15 15.25
C GLU A 692 3.79 -2.50 16.75
N LEU A 693 3.73 -1.50 17.64
CA LEU A 693 3.36 -1.62 19.06
C LEU A 693 1.82 -1.49 19.29
N GLU A 694 1.13 -0.80 18.38
CA GLU A 694 -0.32 -0.46 18.42
C GLU A 694 -1.19 -1.27 17.42
N ILE A 695 -0.60 -2.18 16.63
CA ILE A 695 -1.30 -3.19 15.80
C ILE A 695 -1.90 -4.28 16.71
N ALA A 696 -2.86 -3.85 17.52
CA ALA A 696 -3.69 -4.72 18.36
C ALA A 696 -5.02 -5.09 17.67
N THR A 697 -5.56 -4.21 16.80
CA THR A 697 -6.90 -4.34 16.22
C THR A 697 -6.96 -4.01 14.72
N ALA A 698 -8.04 -4.42 14.06
CA ALA A 698 -8.33 -4.04 12.68
C ALA A 698 -8.72 -2.56 12.50
N LYS A 699 -9.12 -1.86 13.58
CA LYS A 699 -9.48 -0.43 13.53
C LYS A 699 -8.31 0.45 13.07
N THR A 700 -7.09 0.07 13.46
CA THR A 700 -5.84 0.71 13.02
C THR A 700 -5.64 0.57 11.50
N PHE A 701 -6.07 -0.55 10.91
CA PHE A 701 -6.00 -0.79 9.46
C PHE A 701 -7.08 -0.02 8.68
N GLU A 702 -8.23 0.26 9.30
CA GLU A 702 -9.29 1.10 8.71
C GLU A 702 -8.90 2.59 8.71
N ARG A 703 -8.26 3.08 9.78
CA ARG A 703 -7.79 4.47 9.87
C ARG A 703 -6.50 4.73 9.07
N TYR A 704 -5.58 3.76 9.01
CA TYR A 704 -4.27 3.92 8.38
C TYR A 704 -3.90 2.79 7.38
N PRO A 705 -4.73 2.49 6.35
CA PRO A 705 -4.53 1.32 5.47
C PRO A 705 -3.24 1.35 4.63
N MET A 706 -2.69 2.53 4.33
CA MET A 706 -1.54 2.68 3.42
C MET A 706 -0.25 2.02 3.93
N GLN A 707 0.13 2.27 5.19
CA GLN A 707 1.40 1.78 5.75
C GLN A 707 1.48 0.25 5.89
N PRO A 708 0.45 -0.48 6.39
CA PRO A 708 0.47 -1.94 6.39
C PRO A 708 0.41 -2.52 4.97
N THR A 709 -0.32 -1.90 4.04
CA THR A 709 -0.36 -2.32 2.62
C THR A 709 1.02 -2.23 1.97
N LEU A 710 1.71 -1.10 2.12
CA LEU A 710 3.09 -0.91 1.65
C LEU A 710 4.10 -1.82 2.35
N THR A 711 3.92 -2.07 3.65
CA THR A 711 4.82 -2.95 4.42
C THR A 711 4.65 -4.41 4.01
N LEU A 712 3.43 -4.86 3.70
CA LEU A 712 3.17 -6.19 3.17
C LEU A 712 3.76 -6.36 1.76
N LEU A 713 3.51 -5.42 0.84
CA LEU A 713 4.14 -5.42 -0.50
C LEU A 713 5.68 -5.43 -0.43
N TRP A 714 6.27 -4.63 0.46
CA TRP A 714 7.70 -4.63 0.69
C TRP A 714 8.23 -5.98 1.21
N SER A 715 7.59 -6.57 2.23
CA SER A 715 8.04 -7.83 2.84
C SER A 715 7.94 -9.00 1.85
N VAL A 716 6.87 -9.02 1.04
CA VAL A 716 6.66 -10.07 0.02
C VAL A 716 7.62 -9.87 -1.15
N SER A 717 7.80 -8.65 -1.67
CA SER A 717 8.74 -8.38 -2.78
C SER A 717 10.21 -8.65 -2.45
N LYS A 718 10.60 -8.59 -1.16
CA LYS A 718 11.93 -8.99 -0.69
C LYS A 718 12.15 -10.52 -0.80
N SER A 719 11.08 -11.30 -0.74
CA SER A 719 11.11 -12.75 -0.53
C SER A 719 10.66 -13.55 -1.76
N PHE A 720 9.84 -12.96 -2.62
CA PHE A 720 9.20 -13.63 -3.76
C PHE A 720 9.27 -12.79 -5.05
N PRO A 721 9.94 -13.27 -6.11
CA PRO A 721 10.01 -12.60 -7.41
C PRO A 721 8.77 -12.92 -8.27
N ALA A 722 7.60 -12.52 -7.78
CA ALA A 722 6.32 -12.79 -8.44
C ALA A 722 6.07 -11.82 -9.62
N MET A 723 5.60 -12.36 -10.74
CA MET A 723 5.38 -11.60 -11.98
C MET A 723 4.31 -10.50 -11.86
N GLU A 724 3.45 -10.53 -10.83
CA GLU A 724 2.50 -9.44 -10.55
C GLU A 724 3.21 -8.11 -10.18
N PHE A 725 4.42 -8.18 -9.63
CA PHE A 725 5.20 -7.00 -9.29
C PHE A 725 5.72 -6.21 -10.51
N VAL A 726 5.79 -6.85 -11.68
CA VAL A 726 6.20 -6.20 -12.95
C VAL A 726 5.03 -5.85 -13.86
N GLN A 727 3.79 -5.88 -13.36
CA GLN A 727 2.63 -5.32 -14.05
C GLN A 727 2.70 -3.79 -14.07
N ALA A 728 2.29 -3.18 -15.19
CA ALA A 728 2.37 -1.74 -15.40
C ALA A 728 1.68 -0.93 -14.28
N ASP A 729 0.47 -1.35 -13.89
CA ASP A 729 -0.33 -0.72 -12.83
C ASP A 729 0.41 -0.74 -11.49
N THR A 730 0.94 -1.90 -11.07
CA THR A 730 1.74 -2.04 -9.84
C THR A 730 2.92 -1.06 -9.81
N LEU A 731 3.65 -0.96 -10.94
CA LEU A 731 4.81 -0.09 -11.07
C LEU A 731 4.39 1.40 -11.08
N GLU A 732 3.31 1.75 -11.77
CA GLU A 732 2.83 3.13 -11.84
C GLU A 732 2.25 3.61 -10.49
N THR A 733 1.49 2.77 -9.78
CA THR A 733 1.01 3.04 -8.40
C THR A 733 2.18 3.27 -7.44
N LEU A 734 3.20 2.41 -7.45
CA LEU A 734 4.38 2.58 -6.59
C LEU A 734 5.16 3.87 -6.94
N LEU A 735 5.31 4.20 -8.22
CA LEU A 735 5.94 5.45 -8.66
C LEU A 735 5.12 6.69 -8.28
N LYS A 736 3.79 6.64 -8.40
CA LYS A 736 2.86 7.69 -7.94
C LYS A 736 3.04 7.94 -6.44
N ILE A 737 3.08 6.90 -5.60
CA ILE A 737 3.31 7.03 -4.15
C ILE A 737 4.67 7.70 -3.87
N CYS A 738 5.76 7.21 -4.49
CA CYS A 738 7.09 7.80 -4.32
C CYS A 738 7.13 9.30 -4.71
N LYS A 739 6.29 9.70 -5.67
CA LYS A 739 6.20 11.08 -6.17
C LYS A 739 5.35 11.98 -5.30
N HIS A 740 4.25 11.49 -4.70
CA HIS A 740 3.36 12.28 -3.84
C HIS A 740 3.86 12.36 -2.38
N ALA A 741 4.69 11.41 -1.96
CA ALA A 741 5.22 11.36 -0.60
C ALA A 741 6.20 12.50 -0.28
N LYS A 742 6.11 13.03 0.96
CA LYS A 742 7.09 13.96 1.54
C LYS A 742 8.53 13.45 1.43
N LYS A 743 8.72 12.15 1.71
CA LYS A 743 10.01 11.42 1.68
C LYS A 743 9.95 10.31 0.61
N PRO A 744 10.44 10.54 -0.62
CA PRO A 744 10.34 9.57 -1.72
C PRO A 744 10.94 8.18 -1.46
N ARG A 745 12.00 8.06 -0.64
CA ARG A 745 12.74 6.80 -0.39
C ARG A 745 12.08 5.82 0.62
N GLY A 746 10.80 6.01 0.96
CA GLY A 746 10.05 5.14 1.88
C GLY A 746 9.70 3.74 1.31
N ARG A 747 8.77 3.02 1.97
CA ARG A 747 8.41 1.62 1.62
C ARG A 747 8.12 1.35 0.14
N ALA A 748 7.47 2.29 -0.57
CA ALA A 748 7.18 2.13 -2.01
C ALA A 748 8.46 2.09 -2.86
N PHE A 749 9.42 2.98 -2.60
CA PHE A 749 10.74 2.99 -3.25
C PHE A 749 11.54 1.73 -2.90
N GLN A 750 11.49 1.27 -1.64
CA GLN A 750 12.14 0.03 -1.23
C GLN A 750 11.55 -1.19 -1.97
N THR A 751 10.24 -1.20 -2.23
CA THR A 751 9.56 -2.23 -3.03
C THR A 751 10.04 -2.20 -4.48
N LEU A 752 10.05 -1.03 -5.13
CA LEU A 752 10.63 -0.87 -6.48
C LEU A 752 12.11 -1.30 -6.55
N ALA A 753 12.91 -0.97 -5.52
CA ALA A 753 14.30 -1.36 -5.43
C ALA A 753 14.51 -2.87 -5.23
N ASN A 754 13.57 -3.60 -4.60
CA ASN A 754 13.57 -5.06 -4.56
C ASN A 754 13.25 -5.64 -5.95
N ILE A 755 12.20 -5.11 -6.60
CA ILE A 755 11.75 -5.56 -7.92
C ILE A 755 12.88 -5.43 -8.95
N LEU A 756 13.56 -4.29 -9.00
CA LEU A 756 14.60 -4.01 -10.00
C LEU A 756 15.90 -4.81 -9.81
N LYS A 757 16.18 -5.31 -8.60
CA LYS A 757 17.36 -6.15 -8.32
C LYS A 757 17.20 -7.60 -8.78
N HIS A 758 15.98 -8.07 -9.07
CA HIS A 758 15.74 -9.47 -9.33
C HIS A 758 15.80 -9.82 -10.82
N VAL A 759 16.64 -10.80 -11.18
CA VAL A 759 16.96 -11.17 -12.57
C VAL A 759 15.72 -11.50 -13.40
N ASN A 760 14.78 -12.26 -12.85
CA ASN A 760 13.54 -12.65 -13.57
C ASN A 760 12.67 -11.44 -13.99
N HIS A 761 12.79 -10.29 -13.31
CA HIS A 761 12.04 -9.09 -13.62
C HIS A 761 12.67 -8.26 -14.75
N PHE A 762 13.95 -8.49 -15.07
CA PHE A 762 14.73 -7.69 -15.99
C PHE A 762 14.14 -7.66 -17.42
N LEU A 763 13.91 -8.84 -18.01
CA LEU A 763 13.35 -8.97 -19.36
C LEU A 763 11.90 -8.43 -19.48
N PRO A 764 10.97 -8.71 -18.55
CA PRO A 764 9.66 -8.05 -18.50
C PRO A 764 9.71 -6.52 -18.44
N LEU A 765 10.68 -5.96 -17.73
CA LEU A 765 10.83 -4.51 -17.58
C LEU A 765 11.49 -3.85 -18.80
N LEU A 766 12.46 -4.51 -19.45
CA LEU A 766 13.04 -4.06 -20.73
C LEU A 766 11.99 -3.91 -21.84
N LYS A 767 10.94 -4.74 -21.82
CA LYS A 767 9.84 -4.70 -22.78
C LYS A 767 8.80 -3.60 -22.51
N GLN A 768 8.88 -2.93 -21.36
CA GLN A 768 7.90 -1.92 -20.91
C GLN A 768 8.45 -0.49 -20.95
N ASP A 769 7.58 0.49 -20.68
CA ASP A 769 7.91 1.92 -20.63
C ASP A 769 8.54 2.35 -19.28
N PHE A 770 8.79 1.41 -18.37
CA PHE A 770 9.14 1.69 -16.97
C PHE A 770 10.38 2.58 -16.78
N VAL A 771 11.45 2.35 -17.54
CA VAL A 771 12.68 3.18 -17.47
C VAL A 771 12.41 4.60 -17.98
N PHE A 772 11.50 4.75 -18.96
CA PHE A 772 11.07 6.06 -19.45
C PHE A 772 10.20 6.78 -18.42
N ARG A 773 9.29 6.06 -17.73
CA ARG A 773 8.56 6.61 -16.58
C ARG A 773 9.52 7.09 -15.49
N LEU A 774 10.53 6.28 -15.09
CA LEU A 774 11.58 6.69 -14.16
C LEU A 774 12.35 7.95 -14.61
N HIS A 775 12.44 8.23 -15.91
CA HIS A 775 12.99 9.50 -16.39
C HIS A 775 11.99 10.66 -16.20
N GLU A 776 10.72 10.46 -16.59
CA GLU A 776 9.65 11.46 -16.47
C GLU A 776 9.44 11.92 -15.01
N MET A 777 9.47 10.99 -14.04
CA MET A 777 9.27 11.30 -12.61
C MET A 777 10.33 12.24 -12.00
N LYS A 778 11.48 12.47 -12.69
CA LYS A 778 12.55 13.40 -12.27
C LYS A 778 12.16 14.88 -12.40
N THR A 779 11.18 15.20 -13.23
CA THR A 779 10.70 16.57 -13.42
C THR A 779 10.05 17.09 -12.12
N PRO A 780 10.39 18.29 -11.61
CA PRO A 780 9.72 18.84 -10.43
C PRO A 780 8.25 19.16 -10.73
N TYR A 781 7.39 19.15 -9.71
CA TYR A 781 6.00 19.61 -9.90
C TYR A 781 6.00 21.11 -10.29
N PRO A 782 5.28 21.53 -11.35
CA PRO A 782 5.31 22.92 -11.83
C PRO A 782 4.98 23.96 -10.75
N ALA A 783 4.04 23.63 -9.85
CA ALA A 783 3.63 24.52 -8.75
C ALA A 783 4.70 24.71 -7.65
N HIS A 784 5.69 23.83 -7.54
CA HIS A 784 6.68 23.85 -6.46
C HIS A 784 7.95 24.63 -6.81
N GLY A 785 8.14 24.91 -8.11
CA GLY A 785 9.32 25.62 -8.61
C GLY A 785 10.64 24.92 -8.26
N ALA A 786 11.69 25.72 -8.06
CA ALA A 786 13.06 25.25 -7.94
C ALA A 786 13.51 24.85 -6.52
N ARG A 787 12.68 25.07 -5.48
CA ARG A 787 13.11 24.95 -4.06
C ARG A 787 12.39 23.86 -3.28
N CYS A 788 12.13 22.73 -3.92
CA CYS A 788 11.41 21.60 -3.34
C CYS A 788 12.31 20.40 -3.09
N TRP A 789 12.60 20.15 -1.80
CA TRP A 789 13.43 19.04 -1.36
C TRP A 789 12.89 17.69 -1.85
N SER A 790 11.58 17.45 -1.68
CA SER A 790 10.93 16.20 -2.13
C SER A 790 11.05 15.97 -3.64
N CYS A 791 11.14 17.03 -4.46
CA CYS A 791 11.37 16.91 -5.90
C CYS A 791 12.83 16.60 -6.26
N ASP A 792 13.80 17.21 -5.56
CA ASP A 792 15.23 16.96 -5.77
C ASP A 792 15.64 15.56 -5.25
N GLU A 793 15.06 15.15 -4.12
CA GLU A 793 15.20 13.80 -3.57
C GLU A 793 14.57 12.76 -4.51
N MET A 794 13.39 13.02 -5.09
CA MET A 794 12.79 12.13 -6.09
C MET A 794 13.64 12.03 -7.37
N ARG A 795 14.25 13.14 -7.82
CA ARG A 795 15.21 13.13 -8.95
C ARG A 795 16.39 12.21 -8.66
N THR A 796 16.90 12.25 -7.43
CA THR A 796 18.02 11.41 -6.97
C THR A 796 17.60 9.95 -6.84
N ALA A 797 16.48 9.67 -6.19
CA ALA A 797 15.89 8.33 -6.07
C ALA A 797 15.66 7.66 -7.44
N CYS A 798 15.17 8.40 -8.44
CA CYS A 798 15.02 7.88 -9.79
C CYS A 798 16.36 7.55 -10.47
N ASN A 799 17.46 8.25 -10.14
CA ASN A 799 18.79 7.90 -10.61
C ASN A 799 19.31 6.61 -9.95
N ASP A 800 18.99 6.38 -8.67
CA ASP A 800 19.35 5.16 -7.94
C ASP A 800 18.62 3.92 -8.51
N LEU A 801 17.32 4.04 -8.79
CA LEU A 801 16.53 2.96 -9.40
C LEU A 801 17.04 2.61 -10.80
N MET A 802 17.45 3.60 -11.60
CA MET A 802 18.14 3.37 -12.88
C MET A 802 19.49 2.67 -12.69
N ALA A 803 20.27 3.01 -11.65
CA ALA A 803 21.55 2.37 -11.36
C ALA A 803 21.37 0.89 -10.94
N LEU A 804 20.34 0.58 -10.15
CA LEU A 804 19.99 -0.79 -9.76
C LEU A 804 19.53 -1.64 -10.94
N PHE A 805 18.76 -1.05 -11.87
CA PHE A 805 18.38 -1.76 -13.10
C PHE A 805 19.58 -1.95 -14.04
N GLY A 806 20.46 -0.95 -14.11
CA GLY A 806 21.72 -1.01 -14.85
C GLY A 806 22.63 -2.14 -14.39
N SER A 807 22.84 -2.31 -13.08
CA SER A 807 23.71 -3.37 -12.56
C SER A 807 23.19 -4.79 -12.80
N VAL A 808 21.87 -4.98 -12.96
CA VAL A 808 21.29 -6.25 -13.46
C VAL A 808 21.54 -6.41 -14.96
N GLY A 809 21.39 -5.34 -15.75
CA GLY A 809 21.72 -5.32 -17.18
C GLY A 809 23.20 -5.56 -17.49
N GLU A 810 24.10 -5.22 -16.57
CA GLU A 810 25.54 -5.45 -16.67
C GLU A 810 25.95 -6.89 -16.31
N THR A 811 25.06 -7.71 -15.73
CA THR A 811 25.33 -9.14 -15.52
C THR A 811 25.41 -9.90 -16.85
N GLY A 812 26.10 -11.05 -16.88
CA GLY A 812 26.18 -11.89 -18.10
C GLY A 812 24.82 -12.30 -18.68
N TYR A 813 23.79 -12.45 -17.83
CA TYR A 813 22.41 -12.65 -18.28
C TYR A 813 21.81 -11.37 -18.90
N GLY A 814 21.91 -10.24 -18.19
CA GLY A 814 21.39 -8.95 -18.68
C GLY A 814 22.02 -8.51 -20.00
N GLN A 815 23.34 -8.68 -20.14
CA GLN A 815 24.08 -8.48 -21.38
C GLN A 815 23.58 -9.41 -22.49
N GLY A 816 23.30 -10.68 -22.15
CA GLY A 816 22.75 -11.67 -23.06
C GLY A 816 21.38 -11.26 -23.62
N GLU A 817 20.45 -10.87 -22.76
CA GLU A 817 19.11 -10.41 -23.14
C GLU A 817 19.14 -9.11 -23.96
N ILE A 818 19.91 -8.11 -23.53
CA ILE A 818 20.11 -6.85 -24.29
C ILE A 818 20.66 -7.18 -25.68
N ALA A 819 21.75 -7.95 -25.76
CA ALA A 819 22.40 -8.29 -27.02
C ALA A 819 21.58 -9.29 -27.87
N HIS A 820 20.65 -10.04 -27.28
CA HIS A 820 19.68 -10.83 -28.04
C HIS A 820 18.67 -9.91 -28.71
N ILE A 821 17.95 -9.08 -27.92
CA ILE A 821 16.92 -8.16 -28.42
C ILE A 821 17.47 -7.22 -29.49
N LEU A 822 18.66 -6.62 -29.28
CA LEU A 822 19.28 -5.71 -30.23
C LEU A 822 19.64 -6.38 -31.58
N ARG A 823 19.74 -7.71 -31.66
CA ARG A 823 19.92 -8.46 -32.91
C ARG A 823 18.62 -9.00 -33.48
N THR A 824 17.81 -9.71 -32.69
CA THR A 824 16.66 -10.49 -33.18
C THR A 824 15.31 -9.78 -33.07
N GLY A 825 15.18 -8.77 -32.20
CA GLY A 825 13.91 -8.11 -31.91
C GLY A 825 13.33 -7.26 -33.04
N GLU A 826 12.07 -6.86 -32.87
CA GLU A 826 11.38 -5.91 -33.73
C GLU A 826 11.95 -4.48 -33.63
N ARG A 827 11.67 -3.61 -34.61
CA ARG A 827 12.22 -2.24 -34.69
C ARG A 827 11.98 -1.44 -33.41
N ASP A 828 10.75 -1.45 -32.90
CA ASP A 828 10.35 -0.64 -31.76
C ASP A 828 10.93 -1.16 -30.45
N LEU A 829 11.06 -2.49 -30.30
CA LEU A 829 11.70 -3.11 -29.14
C LEU A 829 13.23 -2.93 -29.16
N LYS A 830 13.86 -3.01 -30.34
CA LYS A 830 15.27 -2.67 -30.54
C LYS A 830 15.55 -1.23 -30.12
N LEU A 831 14.78 -0.28 -30.65
CA LEU A 831 14.89 1.13 -30.31
C LEU A 831 14.65 1.40 -28.82
N ARG A 832 13.62 0.78 -28.22
CA ARG A 832 13.32 0.86 -26.79
C ARG A 832 14.54 0.44 -25.96
N VAL A 833 15.12 -0.72 -26.24
CA VAL A 833 16.30 -1.22 -25.51
C VAL A 833 17.54 -0.37 -25.81
N ALA A 834 17.72 0.12 -27.03
CA ALA A 834 18.79 1.05 -27.40
C ALA A 834 18.74 2.34 -26.55
N ILE A 835 17.57 2.96 -26.40
CA ILE A 835 17.38 4.15 -25.55
C ILE A 835 17.59 3.80 -24.05
N ILE A 836 17.13 2.63 -23.59
CA ILE A 836 17.34 2.17 -22.21
C ILE A 836 18.83 2.01 -21.89
N VAL A 837 19.62 1.43 -22.80
CA VAL A 837 21.07 1.24 -22.63
C VAL A 837 21.78 2.56 -22.30
N LEU A 838 21.43 3.65 -23.02
CA LEU A 838 21.98 4.99 -22.80
C LEU A 838 21.66 5.57 -21.40
N PHE A 839 20.53 5.19 -20.79
CA PHE A 839 20.17 5.63 -19.44
C PHE A 839 20.90 4.85 -18.34
N VAL A 840 21.04 3.53 -18.49
CA VAL A 840 21.29 2.63 -17.33
C VAL A 840 22.65 1.95 -17.34
N VAL A 841 23.27 1.70 -18.50
CA VAL A 841 24.57 1.01 -18.56
C VAL A 841 25.71 2.01 -18.30
N ARG A 842 26.72 1.55 -17.57
CA ARG A 842 27.87 2.33 -17.08
C ARG A 842 29.21 1.66 -17.33
N ASP A 843 29.28 0.32 -17.37
CA ASP A 843 30.50 -0.39 -17.76
C ASP A 843 30.94 0.02 -19.17
N THR A 844 32.15 0.59 -19.28
CA THR A 844 32.64 1.20 -20.52
C THR A 844 32.91 0.16 -21.61
N ARG A 845 33.33 -1.06 -21.25
CA ARG A 845 33.62 -2.14 -22.21
C ARG A 845 32.34 -2.66 -22.84
N LEU A 846 31.30 -2.83 -22.03
CA LEU A 846 29.95 -3.17 -22.49
C LEU A 846 29.35 -2.02 -23.31
N LEU A 847 29.50 -0.77 -22.86
CA LEU A 847 29.05 0.40 -23.64
C LEU A 847 29.74 0.47 -25.00
N HIS A 848 31.06 0.29 -25.11
CA HIS A 848 31.73 0.23 -26.41
C HIS A 848 31.07 -0.78 -27.35
N LYS A 849 30.89 -2.01 -26.87
CA LYS A 849 30.27 -3.10 -27.63
C LYS A 849 28.82 -2.80 -28.03
N LEU A 850 28.01 -2.25 -27.14
CA LEU A 850 26.61 -1.94 -27.44
C LEU A 850 26.47 -0.73 -28.38
N LEU A 851 27.21 0.35 -28.11
CA LEU A 851 27.12 1.62 -28.86
C LEU A 851 27.66 1.49 -30.28
N PHE A 852 28.78 0.77 -30.46
CA PHE A 852 29.52 0.69 -31.73
C PHE A 852 29.32 -0.66 -32.42
N ASP A 853 29.77 -1.78 -31.85
CA ASP A 853 29.65 -3.11 -32.48
C ASP A 853 28.17 -3.48 -32.75
N MET A 854 27.25 -3.02 -31.90
CA MET A 854 25.80 -3.23 -32.03
C MET A 854 25.02 -1.97 -32.47
N LYS A 855 25.71 -0.90 -32.90
CA LYS A 855 25.13 0.32 -33.50
C LYS A 855 24.03 1.03 -32.67
N VAL A 856 24.00 0.88 -31.35
CA VAL A 856 22.99 1.55 -30.49
C VAL A 856 23.04 3.08 -30.62
N LEU A 857 24.23 3.67 -30.71
CA LEU A 857 24.37 5.13 -30.83
C LEU A 857 23.85 5.65 -32.19
N GLU A 858 24.15 4.92 -33.26
CA GLU A 858 23.68 5.19 -34.62
C GLU A 858 22.15 5.12 -34.70
N MET A 859 21.57 4.01 -34.21
CA MET A 859 20.13 3.79 -34.18
C MET A 859 19.35 4.89 -33.44
N VAL A 860 19.86 5.35 -32.29
CA VAL A 860 19.18 6.41 -31.51
C VAL A 860 19.37 7.79 -32.13
N MET A 861 20.55 8.09 -32.70
CA MET A 861 20.77 9.35 -33.44
C MET A 861 19.87 9.46 -34.67
N ASP A 862 19.81 8.41 -35.50
CA ASP A 862 18.97 8.40 -36.69
C ASP A 862 17.48 8.53 -36.35
N PHE A 863 17.02 7.92 -35.24
CA PHE A 863 15.66 8.09 -34.73
C PHE A 863 15.33 9.52 -34.28
N ILE A 864 16.26 10.20 -33.57
CA ILE A 864 16.08 11.61 -33.16
C ILE A 864 15.99 12.52 -34.39
N LEU A 865 16.76 12.22 -35.45
CA LEU A 865 16.85 13.00 -36.67
C LEU A 865 15.73 12.72 -37.68
N ASP A 866 15.03 11.58 -37.58
CA ASP A 866 13.84 11.26 -38.38
C ASP A 866 12.70 12.23 -38.07
N GLU A 867 12.39 13.12 -39.02
CA GLU A 867 11.33 14.13 -38.83
C GLU A 867 9.92 13.55 -38.95
N GLY A 868 9.77 12.35 -39.53
CA GLY A 868 8.51 11.60 -39.64
C GLY A 868 7.55 12.13 -40.71
N THR A 869 6.62 11.28 -41.15
CA THR A 869 5.50 11.66 -42.02
C THR A 869 4.25 11.99 -41.19
N ASN A 870 3.55 13.06 -41.56
CA ASN A 870 2.38 13.60 -40.84
C ASN A 870 1.32 12.54 -40.50
N GLY A 871 0.97 12.39 -39.21
CA GLY A 871 -0.06 11.46 -38.76
C GLY A 871 -0.21 11.42 -37.23
N GLN A 872 -1.24 10.73 -36.72
CA GLN A 872 -1.58 10.70 -35.28
C GLN A 872 -0.48 10.12 -34.37
N GLN A 873 0.43 9.29 -34.91
CA GLN A 873 1.59 8.75 -34.19
C GLN A 873 2.62 9.82 -33.76
N GLN A 874 2.55 11.02 -34.34
CA GLN A 874 3.51 12.11 -34.15
C GLN A 874 3.68 12.55 -32.69
N GLN A 875 2.62 12.49 -31.85
CA GLN A 875 2.72 12.87 -30.43
C GLN A 875 3.55 11.86 -29.61
N GLN A 876 3.37 10.55 -29.86
CA GLN A 876 4.16 9.50 -29.21
C GLN A 876 5.61 9.52 -29.71
N GLN A 877 5.82 9.79 -31.01
CA GLN A 877 7.14 10.01 -31.60
C GLN A 877 7.87 11.20 -30.97
N HIS A 878 7.19 12.35 -30.77
CA HIS A 878 7.79 13.51 -30.09
C HIS A 878 8.17 13.22 -28.63
N ARG A 879 7.34 12.46 -27.89
CA ARG A 879 7.66 12.00 -26.53
C ARG A 879 8.94 11.14 -26.54
N LEU A 880 9.00 10.12 -27.41
CA LEU A 880 10.16 9.23 -27.52
C LEU A 880 11.43 9.97 -27.96
N ASN A 881 11.34 10.92 -28.90
CA ASN A 881 12.47 11.76 -29.31
C ASN A 881 13.00 12.62 -28.15
N GLY A 882 12.12 13.19 -27.33
CA GLY A 882 12.51 13.91 -26.12
C GLY A 882 13.25 13.01 -25.12
N ILE A 883 12.74 11.79 -24.90
CA ILE A 883 13.36 10.79 -24.03
C ILE A 883 14.72 10.35 -24.59
N ALA A 884 14.84 10.13 -25.91
CA ALA A 884 16.08 9.73 -26.59
C ALA A 884 17.18 10.79 -26.45
N CYS A 885 16.87 12.07 -26.67
CA CYS A 885 17.80 13.17 -26.41
C CYS A 885 18.24 13.23 -24.94
N SER A 886 17.32 13.03 -24.00
CA SER A 886 17.64 12.95 -22.57
C SER A 886 18.50 11.74 -22.21
N ALA A 887 18.36 10.63 -22.96
CA ALA A 887 19.17 9.43 -22.79
C ALA A 887 20.63 9.68 -23.21
N ILE A 888 20.85 10.42 -24.30
CA ILE A 888 22.20 10.90 -24.69
C ILE A 888 22.77 11.84 -23.62
N THR A 889 21.98 12.76 -23.05
CA THR A 889 22.41 13.58 -21.90
C THR A 889 22.83 12.70 -20.72
N ARG A 890 22.09 11.62 -20.43
CA ARG A 890 22.44 10.69 -19.34
C ARG A 890 23.67 9.85 -19.66
N LEU A 891 23.87 9.38 -20.89
CA LEU A 891 25.11 8.71 -21.28
C LEU A 891 26.31 9.66 -21.06
N ALA A 892 26.21 10.92 -21.49
CA ALA A 892 27.25 11.92 -21.29
C ALA A 892 27.55 12.17 -19.79
N GLN A 893 26.51 12.28 -18.96
CA GLN A 893 26.63 12.37 -17.51
C GLN A 893 27.28 11.12 -16.88
N ASN A 894 26.91 9.91 -17.32
CA ASN A 894 27.50 8.65 -16.84
C ASN A 894 28.98 8.50 -17.24
N LEU A 895 29.38 9.02 -18.40
CA LEU A 895 30.75 9.00 -18.94
C LEU A 895 31.62 10.18 -18.46
N SER A 896 31.15 10.96 -17.49
CA SER A 896 31.81 12.17 -16.98
C SER A 896 32.19 13.17 -18.07
N ILE A 897 31.40 13.27 -19.15
CA ILE A 897 31.54 14.30 -20.18
C ILE A 897 30.91 15.57 -19.62
N VAL A 898 31.69 16.33 -18.86
CA VAL A 898 31.30 17.60 -18.24
C VAL A 898 31.94 18.77 -18.97
N GLY A 899 31.26 19.92 -18.97
CA GLY A 899 31.87 21.19 -19.39
C GLY A 899 33.03 21.58 -18.47
N GLU A 900 33.95 22.39 -18.99
CA GLU A 900 35.08 22.91 -18.22
C GLU A 900 34.61 23.94 -17.19
N GLU A 901 34.39 23.51 -15.95
CA GLU A 901 34.39 24.40 -14.78
C GLU A 901 35.84 24.85 -14.47
N GLU A 902 36.46 25.62 -15.38
CA GLU A 902 37.58 26.49 -14.98
C GLU A 902 37.05 27.50 -13.95
N ASP A 903 37.89 27.86 -12.97
CA ASP A 903 37.58 28.88 -11.97
C ASP A 903 37.73 30.28 -12.61
N THR A 904 36.81 30.64 -13.52
CA THR A 904 36.90 31.83 -14.39
C THR A 904 36.78 33.17 -13.64
N GLY A 905 36.53 33.13 -12.33
CA GLY A 905 36.13 34.27 -11.53
C GLY A 905 34.68 34.71 -11.77
N THR A 906 34.18 35.61 -10.92
CA THR A 906 32.92 36.31 -11.17
C THR A 906 33.08 37.33 -12.31
N PRO A 907 32.05 37.56 -13.14
CA PRO A 907 32.06 38.69 -14.06
C PRO A 907 32.25 39.98 -13.26
N SER A 908 33.23 40.80 -13.65
CA SER A 908 33.74 41.95 -12.87
C SER A 908 32.63 42.77 -12.20
N GLU A 909 32.40 42.55 -10.90
CA GLU A 909 31.16 42.94 -10.17
C GLU A 909 30.98 44.46 -9.96
N LYS A 910 31.76 45.29 -10.66
CA LYS A 910 31.81 46.75 -10.53
C LYS A 910 31.94 47.48 -11.87
N LEU A 911 31.19 47.05 -12.86
CA LEU A 911 30.69 47.95 -13.90
C LEU A 911 29.18 48.06 -13.77
N GLU A 912 28.67 49.28 -13.66
CA GLU A 912 27.25 49.53 -13.44
C GLU A 912 26.43 49.17 -14.69
N GLU A 913 25.13 48.89 -14.55
CA GLU A 913 24.20 48.70 -15.68
C GLU A 913 24.24 49.88 -16.69
N LYS A 914 24.70 51.06 -16.24
CA LYS A 914 24.93 52.27 -17.05
C LYS A 914 26.22 52.26 -17.87
N GLU A 915 27.25 51.50 -17.50
CA GLU A 915 28.43 51.29 -18.35
C GLU A 915 28.14 50.29 -19.49
N PHE A 916 27.05 49.51 -19.40
CA PHE A 916 26.71 48.47 -20.38
C PHE A 916 26.06 48.99 -21.67
N ASP A 917 25.31 50.10 -21.60
CA ASP A 917 24.69 50.71 -22.80
C ASP A 917 25.66 51.63 -23.58
N ASN A 918 26.89 51.80 -23.07
CA ASN A 918 27.92 52.70 -23.59
C ASN A 918 28.78 52.12 -24.73
N THR A 919 28.34 51.05 -25.41
CA THR A 919 28.99 50.56 -26.65
C THR A 919 28.98 51.59 -27.79
N VAL A 920 28.22 52.68 -27.64
CA VAL A 920 28.21 53.84 -28.54
C VAL A 920 29.17 54.94 -28.06
N THR A 921 29.05 55.40 -26.81
CA THR A 921 29.79 56.56 -26.27
C THR A 921 31.30 56.32 -26.14
N ILE A 922 31.73 55.06 -25.97
CA ILE A 922 33.16 54.70 -25.88
C ILE A 922 33.94 55.03 -27.16
N CYS A 923 33.28 55.10 -28.32
CA CYS A 923 33.90 55.41 -29.61
C CYS A 923 34.04 56.92 -29.90
N ASP A 924 33.27 57.80 -29.25
CA ASP A 924 33.07 59.18 -29.76
C ASP A 924 33.63 60.33 -28.90
N GLU A 925 33.61 60.24 -27.58
CA GLU A 925 33.71 61.41 -26.68
C GLU A 925 35.13 61.82 -26.22
N SER A 926 36.17 61.72 -27.05
CA SER A 926 37.53 62.16 -26.63
C SER A 926 38.50 62.61 -27.74
N ALA A 927 38.03 62.96 -28.93
CA ALA A 927 38.87 63.48 -30.02
C ALA A 927 38.19 64.66 -30.70
N THR A 928 38.85 65.82 -30.71
CA THR A 928 38.33 67.08 -31.28
C THR A 928 38.88 67.37 -32.67
N SER A 929 39.87 66.61 -33.14
CA SER A 929 40.41 66.66 -34.50
C SER A 929 40.17 65.36 -35.28
N VAL A 930 40.33 65.44 -36.61
CA VAL A 930 40.20 64.26 -37.50
C VAL A 930 41.44 63.34 -37.37
N ASP A 931 42.61 63.91 -37.11
CA ASP A 931 43.88 63.18 -37.03
C ASP A 931 44.01 62.28 -35.78
N GLU A 932 43.14 62.49 -34.79
CA GLU A 932 43.03 61.71 -33.54
C GLU A 932 42.08 60.50 -33.63
N LYS A 933 41.20 60.44 -34.65
CA LYS A 933 40.28 59.30 -34.86
C LYS A 933 40.82 58.37 -35.96
N VAL A 934 40.73 57.06 -35.72
CA VAL A 934 40.97 56.02 -36.73
C VAL A 934 39.61 55.52 -37.24
N THR A 935 39.49 55.39 -38.56
CA THR A 935 38.30 54.83 -39.22
C THR A 935 38.55 53.36 -39.56
N PHE A 936 37.74 52.46 -39.01
CA PHE A 936 37.71 51.06 -39.42
C PHE A 936 36.54 50.83 -40.37
N ARG A 937 36.82 50.36 -41.59
CA ARG A 937 35.79 49.89 -42.52
C ARG A 937 35.61 48.39 -42.37
N VAL A 938 34.39 47.98 -42.07
CA VAL A 938 33.96 46.58 -41.90
C VAL A 938 32.82 46.25 -42.84
N ARG A 939 32.55 44.95 -43.04
CA ARG A 939 31.33 44.45 -43.66
C ARG A 939 30.85 43.24 -42.87
N SER A 940 29.60 43.25 -42.43
CA SER A 940 28.99 42.10 -41.74
C SER A 940 28.86 40.85 -42.64
N SER A 941 28.78 41.05 -43.96
CA SER A 941 28.75 39.99 -44.98
C SER A 941 29.42 40.50 -46.27
N PRO A 942 29.95 39.63 -47.15
CA PRO A 942 30.48 40.03 -48.46
C PRO A 942 29.51 40.86 -49.32
N THR A 943 28.20 40.68 -49.12
CA THR A 943 27.13 41.43 -49.82
C THR A 943 26.57 42.62 -49.03
N ALA A 944 27.04 42.86 -47.79
CA ALA A 944 26.61 43.99 -46.97
C ALA A 944 27.29 45.29 -47.41
N PRO A 945 26.65 46.46 -47.20
CA PRO A 945 27.31 47.75 -47.38
C PRO A 945 28.51 47.88 -46.40
N PRO A 946 29.56 48.63 -46.77
CA PRO A 946 30.67 48.90 -45.86
C PRO A 946 30.25 49.88 -44.77
N GLU A 947 30.28 49.42 -43.52
CA GLU A 947 30.06 50.23 -42.34
C GLU A 947 31.40 50.82 -41.84
N ALA A 948 31.34 51.99 -41.22
CA ALA A 948 32.50 52.68 -40.67
C ALA A 948 32.35 52.83 -39.15
N VAL A 949 33.32 52.32 -38.40
CA VAL A 949 33.42 52.48 -36.94
C VAL A 949 34.61 53.37 -36.63
N LEU A 950 34.38 54.42 -35.83
CA LEU A 950 35.40 55.35 -35.37
C LEU A 950 35.92 54.91 -33.99
N VAL A 951 37.20 55.17 -33.73
CA VAL A 951 37.84 54.93 -32.43
C VAL A 951 39.03 55.88 -32.23
N SER A 952 39.36 56.21 -30.99
CA SER A 952 40.53 57.04 -30.66
C SER A 952 41.85 56.33 -31.03
N LYS A 953 42.71 57.01 -31.78
CA LYS A 953 44.07 56.55 -32.13
C LYS A 953 44.91 56.26 -30.88
N ALA A 954 44.80 57.12 -29.86
CA ALA A 954 45.51 56.97 -28.60
C ALA A 954 45.08 55.70 -27.83
N LEU A 955 43.78 55.37 -27.81
CA LEU A 955 43.26 54.17 -27.13
C LEU A 955 43.84 52.87 -27.74
N LEU A 956 43.93 52.81 -29.07
CA LEU A 956 44.51 51.67 -29.77
C LEU A 956 46.02 51.55 -29.49
N VAL A 957 46.74 52.66 -29.59
CA VAL A 957 48.18 52.77 -29.37
C VAL A 957 48.57 52.47 -27.92
N GLU A 958 47.73 52.82 -26.94
CA GLU A 958 47.89 52.44 -25.54
C GLU A 958 47.62 50.94 -25.34
N GLY A 959 46.50 50.44 -25.90
CA GLY A 959 46.01 49.07 -25.69
C GLY A 959 46.74 47.96 -26.45
N SER A 960 47.49 48.26 -27.52
CA SER A 960 48.26 47.26 -28.27
C SER A 960 49.57 47.80 -28.86
N GLU A 961 50.64 47.06 -28.66
CA GLU A 961 51.91 47.26 -29.38
C GLU A 961 51.71 47.05 -30.90
N VAL A 962 50.78 46.21 -31.34
CA VAL A 962 50.50 46.01 -32.78
C VAL A 962 49.89 47.27 -33.38
N PHE A 963 48.92 47.90 -32.71
CA PHE A 963 48.38 49.19 -33.15
C PHE A 963 49.40 50.33 -33.03
N ARG A 964 50.25 50.33 -31.98
CA ARG A 964 51.39 51.24 -31.86
C ARG A 964 52.28 51.18 -33.12
N ARG A 965 52.73 49.99 -33.52
CA ARG A 965 53.52 49.80 -34.75
C ARG A 965 52.75 50.17 -36.02
N MET A 966 51.46 49.84 -36.10
CA MET A 966 50.60 50.17 -37.26
C MET A 966 50.41 51.68 -37.48
N PHE A 967 50.37 52.46 -36.39
CA PHE A 967 49.99 53.88 -36.44
C PHE A 967 51.11 54.89 -36.17
N GLU A 968 52.21 54.47 -35.55
CA GLU A 968 53.38 55.33 -35.28
C GLU A 968 54.57 55.09 -36.23
N ALA A 969 54.57 54.01 -37.03
CA ALA A 969 55.67 53.73 -37.96
C ALA A 969 55.34 54.19 -39.41
N ASP A 970 56.32 54.85 -40.06
CA ASP A 970 56.23 55.40 -41.42
C ASP A 970 56.05 54.35 -42.55
N HIS A 971 56.12 53.06 -42.22
CA HIS A 971 56.11 51.95 -43.17
C HIS A 971 54.71 51.40 -43.50
N PHE A 972 53.70 51.74 -42.70
CA PHE A 972 52.31 51.35 -42.94
C PHE A 972 51.57 52.37 -43.82
N ILE A 973 50.41 51.99 -44.35
CA ILE A 973 49.50 52.88 -45.08
C ILE A 973 48.48 53.47 -44.09
N GLU A 974 48.11 52.65 -43.11
CA GLU A 974 47.26 52.91 -41.96
C GLU A 974 47.75 54.11 -41.12
N SER A 975 49.07 54.26 -40.94
CA SER A 975 49.67 55.40 -40.22
C SER A 975 49.54 56.74 -40.96
N LYS A 976 49.37 56.72 -42.29
CA LYS A 976 49.23 57.91 -43.15
C LYS A 976 47.79 58.29 -43.41
N ASN A 977 46.90 57.30 -43.46
CA ASN A 977 45.49 57.50 -43.80
C ASN A 977 44.55 57.47 -42.59
N ASN A 978 45.03 57.06 -41.40
CA ASN A 978 44.19 56.79 -40.22
C ASN A 978 43.00 55.86 -40.51
N GLU A 979 43.15 54.94 -41.48
CA GLU A 979 42.06 54.11 -41.99
C GLU A 979 42.47 52.64 -42.13
N VAL A 980 41.70 51.74 -41.53
CA VAL A 980 41.93 50.29 -41.54
C VAL A 980 40.79 49.60 -42.29
N HIS A 981 41.12 48.75 -43.25
CA HIS A 981 40.16 47.99 -44.03
C HIS A 981 40.13 46.53 -43.58
N LEU A 982 39.03 46.12 -42.93
CA LEU A 982 38.80 44.72 -42.59
C LEU A 982 38.07 44.03 -43.74
N HIS A 983 38.75 43.05 -44.33
CA HIS A 983 38.24 42.23 -45.43
C HIS A 983 37.52 40.95 -44.95
N GLU A 984 37.67 40.57 -43.68
CA GLU A 984 36.87 39.51 -43.06
C GLU A 984 35.42 39.98 -42.80
N PRO A 985 34.44 39.06 -42.78
CA PRO A 985 33.09 39.36 -42.31
C PRO A 985 33.11 39.64 -40.79
N ILE A 986 32.99 40.91 -40.42
CA ILE A 986 33.00 41.41 -39.03
C ILE A 986 31.86 42.41 -38.91
N SER A 987 31.05 42.30 -37.85
CA SER A 987 29.96 43.25 -37.57
C SER A 987 30.47 44.53 -36.91
N ALA A 988 29.76 45.64 -37.12
CA ALA A 988 30.08 46.90 -36.44
C ALA A 988 29.94 46.80 -34.91
N ASP A 989 29.00 45.98 -34.40
CA ASP A 989 28.81 45.76 -32.97
C ASP A 989 29.89 44.85 -32.35
N GLY A 990 30.37 43.84 -33.08
CA GLY A 990 31.55 43.05 -32.70
C GLY A 990 32.81 43.91 -32.62
N LEU A 991 33.00 44.83 -33.56
CA LEU A 991 34.12 45.77 -33.53
C LEU A 991 33.99 46.81 -32.39
N ARG A 992 32.80 47.34 -32.12
CA ARG A 992 32.53 48.20 -30.94
C ARG A 992 32.83 47.46 -29.63
N TYR A 993 32.38 46.22 -29.52
CA TYR A 993 32.61 45.36 -28.35
C TYR A 993 34.10 45.03 -28.17
N PHE A 994 34.84 44.76 -29.26
CA PHE A 994 36.30 44.64 -29.24
C PHE A 994 36.99 45.91 -28.69
N PHE A 995 36.64 47.11 -29.17
CA PHE A 995 37.23 48.36 -28.67
C PHE A 995 36.86 48.66 -27.20
N TYR A 996 35.65 48.28 -26.76
CA TYR A 996 35.28 48.32 -25.35
C TYR A 996 36.21 47.45 -24.49
N LEU A 997 36.51 46.23 -24.93
CA LEU A 997 37.41 45.32 -24.21
C LEU A 997 38.86 45.83 -24.18
N VAL A 998 39.35 46.42 -25.28
CA VAL A 998 40.66 47.10 -25.30
C VAL A 998 40.71 48.25 -24.27
N ARG A 999 39.62 49.02 -24.12
CA ARG A 999 39.50 50.06 -23.08
C ARG A 999 39.41 49.49 -21.66
N LEU A 1000 38.78 48.33 -21.46
CA LEU A 1000 38.81 47.67 -20.16
C LEU A 1000 40.19 47.10 -19.83
N GLN A 1001 40.98 46.72 -20.84
CA GLN A 1001 42.38 46.31 -20.67
C GLN A 1001 43.27 47.50 -20.26
N THR A 1002 43.23 48.65 -20.95
CA THR A 1002 44.06 49.82 -20.58
C THR A 1002 43.72 50.35 -19.19
N LEU A 1003 42.43 50.33 -18.82
CA LEU A 1003 41.96 50.68 -17.48
C LEU A 1003 42.22 49.59 -16.41
N ASN A 1004 42.84 48.46 -16.75
CA ASN A 1004 43.03 47.29 -15.88
C ASN A 1004 41.72 46.78 -15.21
N LYS A 1005 40.56 47.02 -15.85
CA LYS A 1005 39.22 46.55 -15.44
C LYS A 1005 38.87 45.15 -16.00
N LEU A 1006 39.55 44.68 -17.05
CA LEU A 1006 39.26 43.39 -17.69
C LEU A 1006 39.85 42.22 -16.88
N THR A 1007 39.02 41.57 -16.06
CA THR A 1007 39.46 40.59 -15.05
C THR A 1007 38.91 39.18 -15.31
N GLY A 1008 39.73 38.29 -15.91
CA GLY A 1008 39.46 36.84 -16.04
C GLY A 1008 38.39 36.45 -17.07
N MET A 1009 37.29 37.20 -17.13
CA MET A 1009 36.17 37.02 -18.04
C MET A 1009 35.67 38.39 -18.52
N ALA A 1010 35.33 38.49 -19.80
CA ALA A 1010 34.78 39.70 -20.38
C ALA A 1010 33.33 39.97 -19.91
N PRO A 1011 32.84 41.22 -19.89
CA PRO A 1011 31.41 41.49 -19.74
C PRO A 1011 30.61 40.85 -20.88
N PRO A 1012 29.38 40.36 -20.65
CA PRO A 1012 28.57 39.78 -21.72
C PRO A 1012 28.31 40.78 -22.87
N PRO A 1013 28.17 40.33 -24.12
CA PRO A 1013 27.74 41.17 -25.24
C PRO A 1013 26.20 41.30 -25.27
N LYS A 1014 25.68 42.10 -26.21
CA LYS A 1014 24.23 42.11 -26.55
C LYS A 1014 23.81 40.92 -27.43
N VAL A 1015 24.74 40.34 -28.20
CA VAL A 1015 24.57 39.14 -29.07
C VAL A 1015 25.88 38.34 -29.10
N ILE A 1016 25.85 37.00 -29.23
CA ILE A 1016 27.07 36.16 -29.10
C ILE A 1016 28.08 36.42 -30.23
N GLU A 1017 27.58 36.78 -31.41
CA GLU A 1017 28.33 37.09 -32.61
C GLU A 1017 29.34 38.21 -32.37
N ALA A 1018 28.99 39.20 -31.54
CA ALA A 1018 29.89 40.29 -31.20
C ALA A 1018 31.12 39.82 -30.39
N SER A 1019 30.99 38.76 -29.57
CA SER A 1019 32.13 38.15 -28.89
C SER A 1019 32.96 37.26 -29.84
N LEU A 1020 32.34 36.58 -30.80
CA LEU A 1020 33.05 35.79 -31.82
C LEU A 1020 33.88 36.69 -32.76
N ASP A 1021 33.32 37.83 -33.17
CA ASP A 1021 34.02 38.90 -33.89
C ASP A 1021 35.19 39.46 -33.05
N ALA A 1022 34.94 39.82 -31.79
CA ALA A 1022 35.98 40.36 -30.91
C ALA A 1022 37.09 39.35 -30.60
N LEU A 1023 36.79 38.04 -30.56
CA LEU A 1023 37.79 36.98 -30.45
C LEU A 1023 38.64 36.91 -31.73
N SER A 1024 38.00 36.94 -32.90
CA SER A 1024 38.68 36.99 -34.21
C SER A 1024 39.66 38.18 -34.28
N LEU A 1025 39.22 39.35 -33.83
CA LEU A 1025 40.02 40.58 -33.79
C LEU A 1025 41.15 40.51 -32.75
N ALA A 1026 40.89 39.96 -31.55
CA ALA A 1026 41.92 39.77 -30.52
C ALA A 1026 43.05 38.84 -30.99
N GLN A 1027 42.70 37.75 -31.67
CA GLN A 1027 43.68 36.83 -32.27
C GLN A 1027 44.45 37.51 -33.41
N LYS A 1028 43.75 38.18 -34.33
CA LYS A 1028 44.36 38.90 -35.47
C LYS A 1028 45.32 40.03 -35.05
N TYR A 1029 45.03 40.73 -33.95
CA TYR A 1029 45.86 41.81 -33.41
C TYR A 1029 46.76 41.38 -32.23
N LEU A 1030 46.91 40.07 -31.99
CA LEU A 1030 47.80 39.47 -30.99
C LEU A 1030 47.61 40.03 -29.57
N LEU A 1031 46.35 40.03 -29.10
CA LEU A 1031 45.92 40.54 -27.80
C LEU A 1031 45.46 39.40 -26.86
N PRO A 1032 46.37 38.58 -26.31
CA PRO A 1032 46.03 37.44 -25.44
C PRO A 1032 45.29 37.87 -24.16
N THR A 1033 45.52 39.12 -23.73
CA THR A 1033 44.86 39.80 -22.61
C THR A 1033 43.38 40.14 -22.87
N VAL A 1034 42.95 40.22 -24.13
CA VAL A 1034 41.53 40.27 -24.52
C VAL A 1034 41.02 38.87 -24.86
N GLU A 1035 41.83 38.07 -25.55
CA GLU A 1035 41.48 36.75 -26.07
C GLU A 1035 40.93 35.81 -24.99
N LYS A 1036 41.67 35.54 -23.90
CA LYS A 1036 41.20 34.58 -22.87
C LYS A 1036 39.93 35.06 -22.14
N PRO A 1037 39.80 36.34 -21.70
CA PRO A 1037 38.54 36.85 -21.16
C PRO A 1037 37.34 36.72 -22.12
N VAL A 1038 37.54 36.90 -23.43
CA VAL A 1038 36.49 36.71 -24.44
C VAL A 1038 36.15 35.23 -24.64
N MET A 1039 37.16 34.34 -24.68
CA MET A 1039 36.96 32.89 -24.72
C MET A 1039 36.08 32.42 -23.55
N ASN A 1040 36.36 32.94 -22.35
CA ASN A 1040 35.64 32.58 -21.12
C ASN A 1040 34.17 33.07 -21.11
N ILE A 1041 33.88 34.28 -21.61
CA ILE A 1041 32.48 34.74 -21.70
C ILE A 1041 31.70 33.96 -22.77
N ILE A 1042 32.34 33.53 -23.87
CA ILE A 1042 31.70 32.67 -24.87
C ILE A 1042 31.38 31.29 -24.27
N LYS A 1043 32.36 30.65 -23.59
CA LYS A 1043 32.15 29.33 -22.93
C LYS A 1043 31.00 29.38 -21.92
N THR A 1044 30.87 30.45 -21.13
CA THR A 1044 29.83 30.57 -20.08
C THR A 1044 28.44 30.95 -20.60
N LEU A 1045 28.35 31.69 -21.71
CA LEU A 1045 27.09 32.09 -22.35
C LEU A 1045 26.45 31.03 -23.26
N LEU A 1046 27.09 29.86 -23.43
CA LEU A 1046 26.53 28.75 -24.23
C LEU A 1046 25.11 28.36 -23.76
N ASN A 1047 24.19 28.43 -24.72
CA ASN A 1047 22.77 28.10 -24.62
C ASN A 1047 22.27 27.46 -25.92
N ASP A 1048 21.03 26.97 -25.94
CA ASP A 1048 20.46 26.22 -27.06
C ASP A 1048 20.08 27.05 -28.29
N ASP A 1049 19.97 28.38 -28.17
CA ASP A 1049 19.87 29.28 -29.33
C ASP A 1049 21.23 29.54 -29.99
N CYS A 1050 22.32 29.62 -29.20
CA CYS A 1050 23.62 30.14 -29.65
C CYS A 1050 24.68 29.07 -29.97
N VAL A 1051 24.58 27.86 -29.39
CA VAL A 1051 25.66 26.85 -29.44
C VAL A 1051 26.00 26.40 -30.87
N LEU A 1052 25.03 26.35 -31.78
CA LEU A 1052 25.28 25.99 -33.19
C LEU A 1052 26.13 27.06 -33.90
N ASN A 1053 25.87 28.34 -33.64
CA ASN A 1053 26.65 29.45 -34.22
C ASN A 1053 28.11 29.41 -33.72
N VAL A 1054 28.31 29.14 -32.42
CA VAL A 1054 29.66 28.98 -31.83
C VAL A 1054 30.37 27.74 -32.39
N PHE A 1055 29.67 26.62 -32.53
CA PHE A 1055 30.20 25.39 -33.14
C PHE A 1055 30.67 25.64 -34.58
N GLU A 1056 29.82 26.21 -35.43
CA GLU A 1056 30.18 26.53 -36.82
C GLU A 1056 31.34 27.54 -36.91
N TRP A 1057 31.33 28.59 -36.09
CA TRP A 1057 32.43 29.56 -36.04
C TRP A 1057 33.75 28.89 -35.62
N SER A 1058 33.70 27.97 -34.64
CA SER A 1058 34.90 27.27 -34.16
C SER A 1058 35.52 26.35 -35.20
N LEU A 1059 34.71 25.68 -36.04
CA LEU A 1059 35.20 24.93 -37.21
C LEU A 1059 35.80 25.85 -38.27
N LYS A 1060 35.12 26.97 -38.61
CA LYS A 1060 35.59 27.95 -39.62
C LYS A 1060 36.94 28.57 -39.25
N ASN A 1061 37.21 28.76 -37.96
CA ASN A 1061 38.41 29.43 -37.44
C ASN A 1061 39.39 28.49 -36.73
N TYR A 1062 39.22 27.17 -36.85
CA TYR A 1062 40.08 26.14 -36.23
C TYR A 1062 40.26 26.26 -34.69
N ASN A 1063 39.29 26.87 -33.99
CA ASN A 1063 39.36 27.10 -32.55
C ASN A 1063 38.94 25.84 -31.78
N GLN A 1064 39.93 25.07 -31.31
CA GLN A 1064 39.69 23.79 -30.64
C GLN A 1064 38.98 23.94 -29.29
N GLU A 1065 39.23 25.00 -28.51
CA GLU A 1065 38.58 25.18 -27.20
C GLU A 1065 37.06 25.39 -27.32
N LEU A 1066 36.62 26.27 -28.23
CA LEU A 1066 35.20 26.50 -28.46
C LEU A 1066 34.53 25.33 -29.19
N LEU A 1067 35.28 24.58 -30.01
CA LEU A 1067 34.79 23.34 -30.63
C LEU A 1067 34.52 22.26 -29.58
N VAL A 1068 35.42 22.07 -28.61
CA VAL A 1068 35.21 21.15 -27.48
C VAL A 1068 34.08 21.64 -26.59
N ALA A 1069 34.05 22.91 -26.20
CA ALA A 1069 33.01 23.46 -25.33
C ALA A 1069 31.59 23.35 -25.94
N SER A 1070 31.44 23.65 -27.24
CA SER A 1070 30.16 23.50 -27.94
C SER A 1070 29.77 22.03 -28.15
N THR A 1071 30.71 21.15 -28.51
CA THR A 1071 30.48 19.69 -28.60
C THR A 1071 30.06 19.10 -27.26
N TYR A 1072 30.70 19.50 -26.16
CA TYR A 1072 30.32 19.13 -24.80
C TYR A 1072 28.95 19.69 -24.42
N TYR A 1073 28.58 20.90 -24.86
CA TYR A 1073 27.22 21.42 -24.64
C TYR A 1073 26.17 20.57 -25.37
N PHE A 1074 26.38 20.19 -26.63
CA PHE A 1074 25.48 19.28 -27.36
C PHE A 1074 25.26 17.95 -26.61
N LEU A 1075 26.27 17.43 -25.91
CA LEU A 1075 26.16 16.19 -25.11
C LEU A 1075 25.58 16.42 -23.71
N TYR A 1076 26.20 17.25 -22.88
CA TYR A 1076 25.94 17.35 -21.44
C TYR A 1076 24.75 18.25 -21.04
N SER A 1077 24.34 19.18 -21.89
CA SER A 1077 23.32 20.20 -21.54
C SER A 1077 22.02 19.61 -20.96
N ASP A 1078 21.66 20.03 -19.75
CA ASP A 1078 20.42 19.66 -19.04
C ASP A 1078 19.23 20.55 -19.45
N ILE A 1079 19.08 20.70 -20.77
CA ILE A 1079 17.92 21.34 -21.40
C ILE A 1079 16.81 20.30 -21.65
N SER A 1080 15.58 20.75 -21.87
CA SER A 1080 14.48 19.83 -22.17
C SER A 1080 14.78 18.98 -23.41
N GLY A 1081 14.45 17.69 -23.38
CA GLY A 1081 14.68 16.79 -24.52
C GLY A 1081 14.01 17.26 -25.83
N ALA A 1082 12.92 18.01 -25.73
CA ALA A 1082 12.25 18.64 -26.87
C ALA A 1082 13.09 19.79 -27.48
N ALA A 1083 13.69 20.65 -26.64
CA ALA A 1083 14.63 21.68 -27.11
C ALA A 1083 15.89 21.03 -27.72
N LYS A 1084 16.44 20.02 -27.05
CA LYS A 1084 17.62 19.28 -27.52
C LYS A 1084 17.38 18.56 -28.86
N CYS A 1085 16.17 18.03 -29.08
CA CYS A 1085 15.75 17.47 -30.36
C CYS A 1085 15.70 18.53 -31.49
N LYS A 1086 15.16 19.74 -31.22
CA LYS A 1086 15.21 20.86 -32.18
C LYS A 1086 16.66 21.24 -32.53
N LEU A 1087 17.51 21.37 -31.51
CA LEU A 1087 18.92 21.71 -31.66
C LEU A 1087 19.70 20.67 -32.49
N TYR A 1088 19.48 19.37 -32.25
CA TYR A 1088 20.10 18.29 -33.03
C TYR A 1088 19.64 18.31 -34.50
N ARG A 1089 18.35 18.59 -34.75
CA ARG A 1089 17.82 18.75 -36.11
C ARG A 1089 18.34 20.01 -36.81
N ALA A 1090 18.55 21.10 -36.09
CA ALA A 1090 19.19 22.30 -36.63
C ALA A 1090 20.65 22.01 -37.06
N ALA A 1091 21.43 21.32 -36.21
CA ALA A 1091 22.79 20.90 -36.54
C ALA A 1091 22.83 19.93 -37.74
N ASN A 1092 21.90 18.98 -37.83
CA ASN A 1092 21.79 18.06 -38.97
C ASN A 1092 21.41 18.74 -40.30
N ARG A 1093 20.86 19.96 -40.24
CA ARG A 1093 20.56 20.82 -41.40
C ARG A 1093 21.70 21.78 -41.75
N SER A 1094 22.75 21.88 -40.93
CA SER A 1094 23.95 22.67 -41.20
C SER A 1094 24.81 22.05 -42.31
N CYS A 1095 25.64 22.88 -42.94
CA CYS A 1095 26.71 22.41 -43.82
C CYS A 1095 27.82 21.64 -43.08
N TYR A 1096 27.89 21.70 -41.74
CA TYR A 1096 28.84 20.96 -40.89
C TYR A 1096 28.20 19.76 -40.16
N ARG A 1097 27.06 19.25 -40.66
CA ARG A 1097 26.32 18.13 -40.03
C ARG A 1097 27.18 16.88 -39.86
N ASP A 1098 28.10 16.63 -40.78
CA ASP A 1098 28.89 15.40 -40.84
C ASP A 1098 30.08 15.49 -39.87
N GLU A 1099 30.71 16.66 -39.76
CA GLU A 1099 31.67 17.01 -38.68
C GLU A 1099 31.00 16.99 -37.30
N TRP A 1100 29.79 17.53 -37.16
CA TRP A 1100 29.00 17.51 -35.93
C TRP A 1100 28.70 16.09 -35.46
N ARG A 1101 28.12 15.25 -36.33
CA ARG A 1101 27.82 13.86 -36.01
C ARG A 1101 29.10 13.08 -35.68
N ARG A 1102 30.19 13.32 -36.41
CA ARG A 1102 31.51 12.72 -36.15
C ARG A 1102 32.05 13.12 -34.78
N LEU A 1103 32.09 14.41 -34.45
CA LEU A 1103 32.67 14.90 -33.19
C LEU A 1103 31.87 14.43 -31.95
N LEU A 1104 30.54 14.38 -32.02
CA LEU A 1104 29.74 13.79 -30.93
C LEU A 1104 30.06 12.29 -30.76
N THR A 1105 30.19 11.56 -31.87
CA THR A 1105 30.48 10.12 -31.89
C THR A 1105 31.88 9.82 -31.36
N GLU A 1106 32.90 10.57 -31.80
CA GLU A 1106 34.29 10.46 -31.33
C GLU A 1106 34.42 10.83 -29.85
N THR A 1107 33.73 11.88 -29.40
CA THR A 1107 33.74 12.30 -27.99
C THR A 1107 33.17 11.21 -27.08
N ILE A 1108 32.12 10.50 -27.51
CA ILE A 1108 31.59 9.34 -26.78
C ILE A 1108 32.55 8.14 -26.88
N LEU A 1109 33.06 7.83 -28.08
CA LEU A 1109 34.00 6.73 -28.31
C LEU A 1109 35.23 6.82 -27.40
N TYR A 1110 35.87 8.00 -27.33
CA TYR A 1110 37.05 8.25 -26.50
C TYR A 1110 36.83 8.00 -25.00
N ARG A 1111 35.57 8.01 -24.51
CA ARG A 1111 35.23 7.72 -23.11
C ARG A 1111 34.83 6.26 -22.84
N VAL A 1112 34.49 5.48 -23.88
CA VAL A 1112 34.12 4.05 -23.73
C VAL A 1112 35.16 3.10 -24.29
N GLN A 1113 36.05 3.57 -25.17
CA GLN A 1113 37.14 2.78 -25.71
C GLN A 1113 37.97 2.18 -24.57
N PRO A 1114 38.15 0.84 -24.52
CA PRO A 1114 39.02 0.25 -23.52
C PRO A 1114 40.44 0.78 -23.74
N ASN A 1115 41.04 1.34 -22.68
CA ASN A 1115 42.42 1.84 -22.75
C ASN A 1115 43.33 0.79 -23.39
N ALA A 1116 43.88 1.11 -24.56
CA ALA A 1116 45.17 0.56 -24.94
C ALA A 1116 46.18 1.02 -23.89
N GLU A 1117 47.11 0.13 -23.53
CA GLU A 1117 47.89 0.22 -22.30
C GLU A 1117 48.69 1.55 -22.18
N LEU A 1118 48.61 2.16 -21.00
CA LEU A 1118 49.33 3.36 -20.56
C LEU A 1118 50.11 3.03 -19.28
#